data_AF-A0A2A2HER1-F1
#
_entry.id   AF-A0A2A2HER1-F1
#
_cell.length_a   1.000
_cell.length_b   1.000
_cell.length_c   1.000
_cell.angle_alpha   90.00
_cell.angle_beta   90.00
_cell.angle_gamma   90.00
#
_symmetry.space_group_name_H-M   'P 1'
#
loop_
_entity.id
_entity.type
_entity.pdbx_description
1 polymer ?
#
loop_
_entity_poly.entity_id
_entity_poly.type
_entity_poly.pdbx_seq_one_letter_code
_entity_poly.pdbx_strand_id
1 'polypeptide(L)'
;MGDKEVAKIVCSETNVKFNNVKGKPGETVTLKAEFTNTDNLIQTGKVAFKINDNTIGHTQINFGIAQMNYTIPNDFRSKEYKLTVVYGGTSKIVEARKNAKLSLERLNTKTELKTTITGNNLKIEVNPRDENNQTITYGKICVKIEGKTLQNLNIKGKTTVNFTIPKNWNNREIRVLAIYGENSQYNTSRTEIKTKLTLPKTEVKEIKKDTIVNNYYVSNNGSDSNSGSVNSPFKTIQKAIDTVKNNKQAANIYLNGEFKGVGNTNLTIPGELYINFIGLGNSSINGEVNYTIAGKDGDYSWDSSAIWTTYNNATGNWAMTITRGSGLITINNMTIKNCWNPGGSNINAYPTSTVKNYGNLKVDNVSFIYNHGGVGASIRNTNGSNLTVLNSFFEANRKSSSTGNYGAGVYNNGTATIINCTFQKNYARWGTVTNDKNMTIINSTIRDNIGYDGGSTFKLGSGITINTGSSDFFDLRDIIGINTVINGCTFINNDQLDISVDAGNLNLTNNIFNKSTGVVSQENYKNYTDDIQINIINNTFDSPIGSSLYNSLSSTDKYILILRLQHNYNYDIENNRVLNVGGTNSKALELKSNHAIIRNNTFTRAISLTINNTQVLENNITTTKDDYAIVLGESAKNNTIITNHLVSSTYQGDGAVTYVSGKNTIINNTPKVNIIRLNDETFYIYFDDDGNLKPEYADVQQIQIIASLNNKILTINNSTLNIAQKTTRIISYNTTIVTKENGYVNITGLKINNTNQQPVVIFNTDNNIITKSYFNTTNDYTVIINQTQNNTIENNNFIADLLVGDEATTPVNNNIINSNNPTYQNYLIIDETYNQFFENDGTIKTTTLNETRDIRLILGNLNNKTLLLNNNRTITIKRYHDYTQNNITIKTENTKINMTNMSITNTNKKLVLDLNSKGNIIDKTI
;
A
#
# COMPACT_ATOMS: atom_id res chain seq x y z
N MET A 1 -6.66 -64.32 49.08
CA MET A 1 -7.83 -63.74 48.40
C MET A 1 -7.32 -63.19 47.08
N GLY A 2 -7.85 -63.68 45.96
CA GLY A 2 -7.38 -63.30 44.63
C GLY A 2 -7.92 -61.93 44.23
N ASP A 3 -7.03 -61.06 43.78
CA ASP A 3 -7.42 -59.92 42.95
C ASP A 3 -7.81 -60.47 41.58
N LYS A 4 -9.11 -60.65 41.38
CA LYS A 4 -9.69 -60.89 40.07
C LYS A 4 -9.41 -59.65 39.22
N GLU A 5 -8.58 -59.83 38.20
CA GLU A 5 -8.46 -58.89 37.09
C GLU A 5 -9.88 -58.62 36.54
N VAL A 6 -10.36 -57.41 36.76
CA VAL A 6 -11.68 -56.96 36.31
C VAL A 6 -11.61 -56.90 34.79
N ALA A 7 -12.54 -57.59 34.12
CA ALA A 7 -12.59 -57.80 32.68
C ALA A 7 -12.00 -56.65 31.84
N LYS A 8 -10.94 -56.96 31.08
CA LYS A 8 -10.38 -56.07 30.06
C LYS A 8 -11.46 -55.85 28.99
N ILE A 9 -12.09 -54.67 28.99
CA ILE A 9 -13.03 -54.29 27.94
C ILE A 9 -12.24 -54.16 26.64
N VAL A 10 -12.33 -55.18 25.78
CA VAL A 10 -11.78 -55.13 24.43
C VAL A 10 -12.76 -54.33 23.59
N CYS A 11 -12.51 -53.03 23.44
CA CYS A 11 -13.23 -52.22 22.46
C CYS A 11 -12.78 -52.64 21.06
N SER A 12 -13.73 -52.86 20.17
CA SER A 12 -13.41 -53.20 18.78
C SER A 12 -13.23 -51.93 17.94
N GLU A 13 -12.31 -51.98 16.97
CA GLU A 13 -12.03 -50.85 16.07
C GLU A 13 -13.16 -50.62 15.05
N THR A 14 -13.35 -49.36 14.67
CA THR A 14 -14.37 -48.95 13.69
C THR A 14 -13.73 -48.60 12.36
N ASN A 15 -14.17 -49.25 11.29
CA ASN A 15 -13.81 -48.94 9.90
C ASN A 15 -14.90 -48.08 9.26
N VAL A 16 -14.49 -46.96 8.66
CA VAL A 16 -15.40 -45.99 8.02
C VAL A 16 -15.09 -45.82 6.54
N LYS A 17 -16.09 -46.06 5.70
CA LYS A 17 -16.05 -45.71 4.27
C LYS A 17 -16.87 -44.45 4.04
N PHE A 18 -16.19 -43.40 3.57
CA PHE A 18 -16.79 -42.11 3.28
C PHE A 18 -16.19 -41.56 1.99
N ASN A 19 -17.02 -41.44 0.96
CA ASN A 19 -16.59 -41.10 -0.40
C ASN A 19 -16.63 -39.58 -0.63
N ASN A 20 -15.86 -39.12 -1.63
CA ASN A 20 -15.95 -37.73 -2.09
C ASN A 20 -17.34 -37.45 -2.70
N VAL A 21 -17.81 -36.22 -2.52
CA VAL A 21 -19.10 -35.74 -3.02
C VAL A 21 -18.84 -34.61 -4.00
N LYS A 22 -19.62 -34.56 -5.08
CA LYS A 22 -19.66 -33.42 -6.00
C LYS A 22 -21.02 -32.75 -5.89
N GLY A 23 -21.05 -31.44 -6.12
CA GLY A 23 -22.31 -30.70 -6.21
C GLY A 23 -22.07 -29.25 -6.62
N LYS A 24 -23.12 -28.45 -6.57
CA LYS A 24 -23.08 -27.02 -6.85
C LYS A 24 -23.62 -26.21 -5.67
N PRO A 25 -23.27 -24.91 -5.55
CA PRO A 25 -23.94 -24.01 -4.62
C PRO A 25 -25.47 -24.06 -4.80
N GLY A 26 -26.22 -24.17 -3.70
CA GLY A 26 -27.67 -24.32 -3.70
C GLY A 26 -28.19 -25.75 -3.88
N GLU A 27 -27.36 -26.69 -4.33
CA GLU A 27 -27.75 -28.09 -4.52
C GLU A 27 -27.86 -28.84 -3.18
N THR A 28 -28.83 -29.76 -3.09
CA THR A 28 -28.92 -30.69 -1.96
C THR A 28 -28.22 -31.99 -2.30
N VAL A 29 -27.11 -32.27 -1.63
CA VAL A 29 -26.33 -33.50 -1.78
C VAL A 29 -26.58 -34.46 -0.63
N THR A 30 -26.51 -35.76 -0.90
CA THR A 30 -26.59 -36.78 0.15
C THR A 30 -25.19 -37.13 0.65
N LEU A 31 -24.92 -36.87 1.93
CA LEU A 31 -23.72 -37.32 2.62
C LEU A 31 -24.01 -38.69 3.22
N LYS A 32 -23.30 -39.72 2.76
CA LYS A 32 -23.48 -41.12 3.20
C LYS A 32 -22.15 -41.70 3.63
N ALA A 33 -22.09 -42.27 4.84
CA ALA A 33 -20.95 -43.00 5.36
C ALA A 33 -21.38 -44.41 5.83
N GLU A 34 -20.50 -45.38 5.60
CA GLU A 34 -20.69 -46.78 6.01
C GLU A 34 -19.72 -47.12 7.15
N PHE A 35 -20.23 -47.78 8.19
CA PHE A 35 -19.57 -48.07 9.45
C PHE A 35 -19.58 -49.57 9.72
N THR A 36 -18.38 -50.15 9.82
CA THR A 36 -18.18 -51.58 10.08
C THR A 36 -17.21 -51.78 11.24
N ASN A 37 -17.31 -52.92 11.91
CA ASN A 37 -16.39 -53.37 12.94
C ASN A 37 -16.14 -54.86 12.71
N THR A 38 -14.87 -55.25 12.52
CA THR A 38 -14.48 -56.65 12.32
C THR A 38 -15.41 -57.35 11.30
N ASP A 39 -15.61 -56.70 10.15
CA ASP A 39 -16.48 -57.08 9.02
C ASP A 39 -18.01 -57.17 9.28
N ASN A 40 -18.48 -56.77 10.47
CA ASN A 40 -19.91 -56.64 10.78
C ASN A 40 -20.40 -55.19 10.73
N LEU A 41 -21.66 -54.98 10.33
CA LEU A 41 -22.28 -53.65 10.30
C LEU A 41 -22.56 -53.14 11.73
N ILE A 42 -22.15 -51.90 12.01
CA ILE A 42 -22.48 -51.24 13.28
C ILE A 42 -23.98 -50.93 13.28
N GLN A 43 -24.74 -51.48 14.23
CA GLN A 43 -26.21 -51.43 14.19
C GLN A 43 -26.78 -50.03 14.48
N THR A 44 -26.16 -49.28 15.41
CA THR A 44 -26.62 -47.97 15.85
C THR A 44 -25.49 -47.09 16.37
N GLY A 45 -25.72 -45.77 16.41
CA GLY A 45 -24.89 -44.80 17.10
C GLY A 45 -24.81 -43.45 16.40
N LYS A 46 -24.43 -42.42 17.15
CA LYS A 46 -24.51 -41.03 16.73
C LYS A 46 -23.33 -40.63 15.84
N VAL A 47 -23.63 -40.02 14.71
CA VAL A 47 -22.65 -39.55 13.73
C VAL A 47 -22.83 -38.05 13.48
N ALA A 48 -21.71 -37.33 13.39
CA ALA A 48 -21.67 -35.94 12.98
C ALA A 48 -21.00 -35.83 11.60
N PHE A 49 -21.62 -35.08 10.69
CA PHE A 49 -20.98 -34.65 9.45
C PHE A 49 -20.49 -33.21 9.59
N LYS A 50 -19.32 -32.92 9.02
CA LYS A 50 -18.66 -31.62 9.11
C LYS A 50 -18.15 -31.16 7.76
N ILE A 51 -18.15 -29.84 7.54
CA ILE A 51 -17.50 -29.16 6.42
C ILE A 51 -16.46 -28.19 7.00
N ASN A 52 -15.20 -28.29 6.55
CA ASN A 52 -14.05 -27.52 7.07
C ASN A 52 -14.03 -27.52 8.61
N ASP A 53 -14.21 -28.71 9.19
CA ASP A 53 -14.22 -28.99 10.64
C ASP A 53 -15.40 -28.39 11.45
N ASN A 54 -16.33 -27.66 10.80
CA ASN A 54 -17.58 -27.21 11.40
C ASN A 54 -18.69 -28.25 11.23
N THR A 55 -19.38 -28.61 12.31
CA THR A 55 -20.50 -29.57 12.28
C THR A 55 -21.70 -28.98 11.54
N ILE A 56 -22.14 -29.65 10.48
CA ILE A 56 -23.30 -29.26 9.67
C ILE A 56 -24.57 -30.00 10.06
N GLY A 57 -24.45 -31.12 10.77
CA GLY A 57 -25.59 -31.89 11.23
C GLY A 57 -25.18 -33.17 11.95
N HIS A 58 -26.17 -33.79 12.60
CA HIS A 58 -26.05 -35.09 13.23
C HIS A 58 -27.08 -36.05 12.66
N THR A 59 -26.76 -37.34 12.63
CA THR A 59 -27.69 -38.42 12.27
C THR A 59 -27.38 -39.66 13.11
N GLN A 60 -28.18 -40.71 12.97
CA GLN A 60 -27.96 -42.01 13.58
C GLN A 60 -27.51 -43.02 12.52
N ILE A 61 -26.65 -43.95 12.93
CA ILE A 61 -26.38 -45.15 12.15
C ILE A 61 -27.63 -46.03 12.20
N ASN A 62 -28.06 -46.55 11.05
CA ASN A 62 -29.08 -47.58 10.92
C ASN A 62 -28.51 -48.71 10.06
N PHE A 63 -28.27 -49.88 10.66
CA PHE A 63 -27.64 -51.04 10.01
C PHE A 63 -26.37 -50.69 9.20
N GLY A 64 -25.41 -50.05 9.85
CA GLY A 64 -24.10 -49.71 9.29
C GLY A 64 -24.07 -48.47 8.41
N ILE A 65 -25.21 -47.80 8.16
CA ILE A 65 -25.27 -46.61 7.30
C ILE A 65 -25.69 -45.39 8.12
N ALA A 66 -24.93 -44.31 8.01
CA ALA A 66 -25.35 -42.98 8.44
C ALA A 66 -25.46 -42.07 7.21
N GLN A 67 -26.61 -41.42 7.04
CA GLN A 67 -26.82 -40.49 5.93
C GLN A 67 -27.59 -39.24 6.33
N MET A 68 -27.32 -38.14 5.63
CA MET A 68 -28.13 -36.92 5.69
C MET A 68 -28.10 -36.18 4.36
N ASN A 69 -29.17 -35.46 4.08
CA ASN A 69 -29.21 -34.50 2.98
C ASN A 69 -28.69 -33.15 3.48
N TYR A 70 -27.80 -32.53 2.71
CA TYR A 70 -27.22 -31.22 3.00
C TYR A 70 -27.41 -30.30 1.81
N THR A 71 -28.14 -29.21 2.01
CA THR A 71 -28.26 -28.13 1.03
C THR A 71 -27.04 -27.22 1.14
N ILE A 72 -26.23 -27.20 0.08
CA ILE A 72 -25.02 -26.38 0.01
C ILE A 72 -25.43 -24.91 -0.06
N PRO A 73 -24.90 -24.01 0.80
CA PRO A 73 -25.24 -22.59 0.74
C PRO A 73 -24.88 -21.95 -0.61
N ASN A 74 -25.73 -21.02 -1.08
CA ASN A 74 -25.57 -20.34 -2.38
C ASN A 74 -24.29 -19.50 -2.48
N ASP A 75 -23.70 -19.10 -1.36
CA ASP A 75 -22.49 -18.27 -1.29
C ASP A 75 -21.18 -19.09 -1.27
N PHE A 76 -21.26 -20.41 -1.36
CA PHE A 76 -20.07 -21.25 -1.46
C PHE A 76 -19.38 -21.06 -2.82
N ARG A 77 -18.03 -21.05 -2.81
CA ARG A 77 -17.20 -20.87 -4.01
C ARG A 77 -16.90 -22.23 -4.64
N SER A 78 -16.75 -22.28 -5.96
CA SER A 78 -16.26 -23.46 -6.66
C SER A 78 -14.80 -23.74 -6.26
N LYS A 79 -14.62 -24.67 -5.33
CA LYS A 79 -13.34 -25.20 -4.84
C LYS A 79 -13.58 -26.53 -4.10
N GLU A 80 -12.51 -27.13 -3.62
CA GLU A 80 -12.59 -28.29 -2.72
C GLU A 80 -12.81 -27.84 -1.27
N TYR A 81 -13.74 -28.49 -0.59
CA TYR A 81 -14.00 -28.36 0.83
C TYR A 81 -13.69 -29.68 1.53
N LYS A 82 -13.14 -29.62 2.74
CA LYS A 82 -12.89 -30.81 3.56
C LYS A 82 -14.21 -31.29 4.14
N LEU A 83 -14.64 -32.50 3.78
CA LEU A 83 -15.71 -33.21 4.46
C LEU A 83 -15.11 -34.11 5.53
N THR A 84 -15.71 -34.12 6.71
CA THR A 84 -15.32 -35.01 7.80
C THR A 84 -16.56 -35.70 8.34
N VAL A 85 -16.52 -37.01 8.51
CA VAL A 85 -17.52 -37.75 9.28
C VAL A 85 -16.89 -38.21 10.60
N VAL A 86 -17.61 -38.05 11.69
CA VAL A 86 -17.17 -38.41 13.05
C VAL A 86 -18.23 -39.29 13.70
N TYR A 87 -17.84 -40.50 14.08
CA TYR A 87 -18.62 -41.41 14.89
C TYR A 87 -18.15 -41.35 16.34
N GLY A 88 -19.07 -41.10 17.29
CA GLY A 88 -18.74 -40.87 18.70
C GLY A 88 -18.42 -42.12 19.53
N GLY A 89 -18.47 -43.32 18.94
CA GLY A 89 -18.21 -44.57 19.65
C GLY A 89 -19.27 -44.96 20.68
N THR A 90 -19.01 -46.04 21.41
CA THR A 90 -19.76 -46.53 22.57
C THR A 90 -18.79 -47.13 23.59
N SER A 91 -19.28 -47.62 24.73
CA SER A 91 -18.46 -48.37 25.70
C SER A 91 -17.85 -49.68 25.15
N LYS A 92 -18.23 -50.12 23.93
CA LYS A 92 -17.74 -51.36 23.29
C LYS A 92 -17.10 -51.16 21.92
N ILE A 93 -17.25 -49.97 21.31
CA ILE A 93 -16.81 -49.68 19.94
C ILE A 93 -16.11 -48.33 19.95
N VAL A 94 -14.87 -48.29 19.44
CA VAL A 94 -14.03 -47.08 19.45
C VAL A 94 -14.60 -46.01 18.50
N GLU A 95 -14.47 -44.74 18.88
CA GLU A 95 -14.78 -43.60 18.00
C GLU A 95 -13.97 -43.64 16.70
N ALA A 96 -14.51 -43.07 15.63
CA ALA A 96 -13.82 -43.03 14.35
C ALA A 96 -14.05 -41.74 13.59
N ARG A 97 -13.03 -41.38 12.78
CA ARG A 97 -13.05 -40.20 11.93
C ARG A 97 -12.56 -40.55 10.54
N LYS A 98 -13.25 -40.07 9.51
CA LYS A 98 -12.79 -40.16 8.12
C LYS A 98 -13.00 -38.85 7.39
N ASN A 99 -12.01 -38.47 6.59
CA ASN A 99 -12.08 -37.29 5.71
C ASN A 99 -12.42 -37.72 4.28
N ALA A 100 -13.17 -36.86 3.60
CA ALA A 100 -13.46 -36.89 2.17
C ALA A 100 -13.43 -35.46 1.62
N LYS A 101 -13.71 -35.28 0.33
CA LYS A 101 -13.79 -33.97 -0.33
C LYS A 101 -15.20 -33.68 -0.82
N LEU A 102 -15.67 -32.45 -0.60
CA LEU A 102 -16.79 -31.87 -1.35
C LEU A 102 -16.21 -30.98 -2.44
N SER A 103 -16.34 -31.40 -3.70
CA SER A 103 -15.87 -30.63 -4.86
C SER A 103 -17.04 -29.86 -5.46
N LEU A 104 -16.99 -28.53 -5.39
CA LEU A 104 -18.06 -27.69 -5.92
C LEU A 104 -17.77 -27.23 -7.35
N GLU A 105 -18.73 -27.43 -8.24
CA GLU A 105 -18.73 -26.89 -9.60
C GLU A 105 -19.38 -25.50 -9.63
N ARG A 106 -19.06 -24.73 -10.67
CA ARG A 106 -19.66 -23.41 -10.90
C ARG A 106 -21.09 -23.55 -11.41
N LEU A 107 -21.95 -22.62 -11.03
CA LEU A 107 -23.29 -22.49 -11.59
C LEU A 107 -23.21 -21.95 -13.01
N ASN A 108 -23.97 -22.53 -13.93
CA ASN A 108 -24.15 -21.94 -15.25
C ASN A 108 -24.91 -20.63 -15.13
N THR A 109 -24.64 -19.70 -16.05
CA THR A 109 -25.33 -18.42 -16.08
C THR A 109 -26.06 -18.22 -17.40
N LYS A 110 -27.08 -17.37 -17.36
CA LYS A 110 -27.79 -16.86 -18.54
C LYS A 110 -28.07 -15.39 -18.31
N THR A 111 -27.70 -14.55 -19.27
CA THR A 111 -28.04 -13.12 -19.18
C THR A 111 -29.36 -12.85 -19.88
N GLU A 112 -30.35 -12.31 -19.18
CA GLU A 112 -31.55 -11.76 -19.80
C GLU A 112 -31.22 -10.36 -20.33
N LEU A 113 -31.54 -10.13 -21.62
CA LEU A 113 -31.40 -8.84 -22.26
C LEU A 113 -32.75 -8.32 -22.72
N LYS A 114 -33.03 -7.07 -22.39
CA LYS A 114 -34.20 -6.36 -22.89
C LYS A 114 -33.78 -4.99 -23.38
N THR A 115 -34.13 -4.68 -24.62
CA THR A 115 -33.90 -3.35 -25.18
C THR A 115 -35.20 -2.55 -25.20
N THR A 116 -35.12 -1.28 -24.83
CA THR A 116 -36.20 -0.31 -25.03
C THR A 116 -35.62 0.96 -25.65
N ILE A 117 -36.38 1.62 -26.50
CA ILE A 117 -35.96 2.88 -27.13
C ILE A 117 -36.74 4.01 -26.48
N THR A 118 -36.05 5.04 -26.00
CA THR A 118 -36.66 6.26 -25.48
C THR A 118 -35.96 7.45 -26.13
N GLY A 119 -36.67 8.20 -26.98
CA GLY A 119 -36.05 9.22 -27.83
C GLY A 119 -35.05 8.58 -28.79
N ASN A 120 -33.79 9.01 -28.74
CA ASN A 120 -32.68 8.46 -29.52
C ASN A 120 -31.79 7.50 -28.73
N ASN A 121 -32.21 7.07 -27.54
CA ASN A 121 -31.41 6.22 -26.67
C ASN A 121 -31.96 4.79 -26.64
N LEU A 122 -31.12 3.82 -26.97
CA LEU A 122 -31.35 2.40 -26.75
C LEU A 122 -30.93 2.06 -25.32
N LYS A 123 -31.92 1.88 -24.44
CA LYS A 123 -31.72 1.33 -23.11
C LYS A 123 -31.61 -0.19 -23.19
N ILE A 124 -30.48 -0.73 -22.81
CA ILE A 124 -30.17 -2.16 -22.76
C ILE A 124 -30.24 -2.57 -21.30
N GLU A 125 -31.37 -3.12 -20.87
CA GLU A 125 -31.47 -3.77 -19.56
C GLU A 125 -30.75 -5.11 -19.60
N VAL A 126 -29.90 -5.32 -18.61
CA VAL A 126 -29.04 -6.49 -18.46
C VAL A 126 -29.34 -7.11 -17.11
N ASN A 127 -29.81 -8.35 -17.11
CA ASN A 127 -30.11 -9.11 -15.89
C ASN A 127 -29.48 -10.50 -15.97
N PRO A 128 -28.24 -10.69 -15.48
CA PRO A 128 -27.64 -12.02 -15.39
C PRO A 128 -28.33 -12.85 -14.31
N ARG A 129 -28.68 -14.08 -14.66
CA ARG A 129 -29.27 -15.09 -13.79
C ARG A 129 -28.41 -16.34 -13.75
N ASP A 130 -28.46 -17.05 -12.63
CA ASP A 130 -27.88 -18.38 -12.52
C ASP A 130 -28.82 -19.47 -13.08
N GLU A 131 -28.37 -20.72 -13.09
CA GLU A 131 -29.17 -21.88 -13.51
C GLU A 131 -30.39 -22.15 -12.62
N ASN A 132 -30.45 -21.55 -11.43
CA ASN A 132 -31.60 -21.58 -10.51
C ASN A 132 -32.56 -20.39 -10.72
N ASN A 133 -32.36 -19.60 -11.78
CA ASN A 133 -33.15 -18.44 -12.16
C ASN A 133 -33.08 -17.25 -11.16
N GLN A 134 -32.06 -17.22 -10.29
CA GLN A 134 -31.82 -16.12 -9.35
C GLN A 134 -30.96 -15.04 -10.00
N THR A 135 -31.29 -13.76 -9.78
CA THR A 135 -30.49 -12.65 -10.28
C THR A 135 -29.14 -12.63 -9.59
N ILE A 136 -28.08 -12.63 -10.40
CA ILE A 136 -26.70 -12.56 -9.94
C ILE A 136 -26.40 -11.11 -9.53
N THR A 137 -25.94 -10.93 -8.30
CA THR A 137 -25.75 -9.61 -7.68
C THR A 137 -24.30 -9.11 -7.72
N TYR A 138 -23.40 -9.81 -8.41
CA TYR A 138 -22.00 -9.39 -8.57
C TYR A 138 -21.35 -10.04 -9.80
N GLY A 139 -20.22 -9.49 -10.26
CA GLY A 139 -19.46 -9.99 -11.41
C GLY A 139 -19.32 -8.96 -12.53
N LYS A 140 -18.52 -9.31 -13.54
CA LYS A 140 -18.19 -8.43 -14.67
C LYS A 140 -19.08 -8.77 -15.85
N ILE A 141 -19.64 -7.76 -16.52
CA ILE A 141 -20.32 -7.93 -17.79
C ILE A 141 -19.76 -6.99 -18.85
N CYS A 142 -19.64 -7.51 -20.08
CA CYS A 142 -19.28 -6.77 -21.28
C CYS A 142 -20.50 -6.69 -22.19
N VAL A 143 -20.98 -5.48 -22.46
CA VAL A 143 -22.04 -5.22 -23.44
C VAL A 143 -21.40 -4.76 -24.74
N LYS A 144 -21.81 -5.38 -25.85
CA LYS A 144 -21.34 -5.11 -27.20
C LYS A 144 -22.50 -4.78 -28.12
N ILE A 145 -22.25 -3.92 -29.10
CA ILE A 145 -23.16 -3.60 -30.19
C ILE A 145 -22.43 -3.86 -31.52
N GLU A 146 -23.04 -4.63 -32.42
CA GLU A 146 -22.45 -4.99 -33.71
C GLU A 146 -21.02 -5.57 -33.59
N GLY A 147 -20.79 -6.37 -32.54
CA GLY A 147 -19.50 -6.98 -32.23
C GLY A 147 -18.47 -6.05 -31.56
N LYS A 148 -18.72 -4.75 -31.49
CA LYS A 148 -17.86 -3.76 -30.81
C LYS A 148 -18.27 -3.59 -29.35
N THR A 149 -17.29 -3.50 -28.45
CA THR A 149 -17.55 -3.25 -27.02
C THR A 149 -18.14 -1.86 -26.82
N LEU A 150 -19.31 -1.80 -26.20
CA LEU A 150 -19.96 -0.57 -25.75
C LEU A 150 -19.50 -0.22 -24.33
N GLN A 151 -19.63 -1.16 -23.39
CA GLN A 151 -19.30 -0.93 -21.99
C GLN A 151 -18.89 -2.22 -21.29
N ASN A 152 -17.88 -2.14 -20.43
CA ASN A 152 -17.57 -3.16 -19.42
C ASN A 152 -17.98 -2.60 -18.06
N LEU A 153 -18.65 -3.38 -17.23
CA LEU A 153 -19.10 -2.94 -15.92
C LEU A 153 -19.12 -4.07 -14.90
N ASN A 154 -18.95 -3.72 -13.63
CA ASN A 154 -19.26 -4.61 -12.51
C ASN A 154 -20.73 -4.41 -12.13
N ILE A 155 -21.50 -5.48 -12.04
CA ILE A 155 -22.93 -5.41 -11.71
C ILE A 155 -23.18 -5.57 -10.22
N LYS A 156 -24.29 -5.00 -9.71
CA LYS A 156 -24.86 -5.26 -8.38
C LYS A 156 -26.27 -5.89 -8.46
N GLY A 157 -26.53 -6.64 -9.52
CA GLY A 157 -27.87 -7.12 -9.90
C GLY A 157 -28.27 -6.65 -11.31
N LYS A 158 -29.58 -6.58 -11.56
CA LYS A 158 -30.13 -6.00 -12.79
C LYS A 158 -29.61 -4.58 -12.99
N THR A 159 -29.16 -4.25 -14.21
CA THR A 159 -28.62 -2.93 -14.57
C THR A 159 -29.09 -2.50 -15.95
N THR A 160 -28.80 -1.25 -16.32
CA THR A 160 -29.15 -0.68 -17.63
C THR A 160 -27.94 0.01 -18.23
N VAL A 161 -27.61 -0.36 -19.47
CA VAL A 161 -26.59 0.28 -20.31
C VAL A 161 -27.29 1.10 -21.38
N ASN A 162 -26.86 2.34 -21.59
CA ASN A 162 -27.46 3.23 -22.58
C ASN A 162 -26.57 3.31 -23.83
N PHE A 163 -27.19 3.28 -25.00
CA PHE A 163 -26.52 3.51 -26.28
C PHE A 163 -27.28 4.53 -27.11
N THR A 164 -26.62 5.63 -27.46
CA THR A 164 -27.23 6.60 -28.36
C THR A 164 -27.26 6.06 -29.79
N ILE A 165 -28.45 5.93 -30.36
CA ILE A 165 -28.70 5.37 -31.67
C ILE A 165 -28.28 6.38 -32.76
N PRO A 166 -27.33 6.04 -33.65
CA PRO A 166 -27.04 6.85 -34.83
C PRO A 166 -28.26 6.91 -35.77
N LYS A 167 -28.60 8.08 -36.33
CA LYS A 167 -29.78 8.20 -37.22
C LYS A 167 -29.70 7.31 -38.46
N ASN A 168 -28.49 7.06 -39.00
CA ASN A 168 -28.28 6.13 -40.13
C ASN A 168 -28.55 4.66 -39.73
N TRP A 169 -28.77 4.38 -38.45
CA TRP A 169 -29.22 3.09 -37.95
C TRP A 169 -30.74 3.08 -37.69
N ASN A 170 -31.49 4.14 -38.02
CA ASN A 170 -32.94 4.07 -37.96
C ASN A 170 -33.45 2.99 -38.93
N ASN A 171 -34.43 2.21 -38.47
CA ASN A 171 -34.93 0.98 -39.08
C ASN A 171 -33.88 -0.13 -39.27
N ARG A 172 -32.63 0.05 -38.81
CA ARG A 172 -31.61 -1.00 -38.84
C ARG A 172 -31.89 -1.99 -37.71
N GLU A 173 -31.77 -3.27 -38.02
CA GLU A 173 -31.64 -4.31 -37.00
C GLU A 173 -30.19 -4.42 -36.57
N ILE A 174 -29.93 -4.34 -35.26
CA ILE A 174 -28.58 -4.50 -34.70
C ILE A 174 -28.52 -5.66 -33.72
N ARG A 175 -27.32 -6.21 -33.55
CA ARG A 175 -26.97 -7.22 -32.55
C ARG A 175 -26.48 -6.55 -31.28
N VAL A 176 -27.11 -6.86 -30.15
CA VAL A 176 -26.67 -6.51 -28.81
C VAL A 176 -26.24 -7.80 -28.11
N LEU A 177 -24.96 -7.89 -27.76
CA LEU A 177 -24.38 -9.05 -27.10
C LEU A 177 -23.94 -8.66 -25.69
N ALA A 178 -24.39 -9.38 -24.68
CA ALA A 178 -23.86 -9.30 -23.33
C ALA A 178 -23.08 -10.57 -22.99
N ILE A 179 -21.91 -10.38 -22.40
CA ILE A 179 -21.00 -11.44 -21.99
C ILE A 179 -20.77 -11.30 -20.49
N TYR A 180 -21.33 -12.21 -19.70
CA TYR A 180 -21.01 -12.32 -18.28
C TYR A 180 -19.68 -13.07 -18.13
N GLY A 181 -18.74 -12.48 -17.41
CA GLY A 181 -17.41 -13.06 -17.18
C GLY A 181 -17.43 -14.14 -16.11
N GLU A 182 -16.67 -15.22 -16.34
CA GLU A 182 -16.45 -16.27 -15.34
C GLU A 182 -15.88 -15.70 -14.04
N ASN A 183 -16.29 -16.26 -12.90
CA ASN A 183 -15.70 -15.97 -11.59
C ASN A 183 -15.65 -17.22 -10.69
N SER A 184 -15.43 -17.04 -9.39
CA SER A 184 -15.29 -18.14 -8.43
C SER A 184 -16.57 -18.92 -8.14
N GLN A 185 -17.75 -18.44 -8.54
CA GLN A 185 -19.03 -19.14 -8.37
C GLN A 185 -19.73 -19.45 -9.70
N TYR A 186 -19.54 -18.62 -10.72
CA TYR A 186 -20.36 -18.62 -11.92
C TYR A 186 -19.53 -18.82 -13.19
N ASN A 187 -20.05 -19.64 -14.11
CA ASN A 187 -19.49 -19.78 -15.46
C ASN A 187 -19.81 -18.55 -16.32
N THR A 188 -19.01 -18.34 -17.36
CA THR A 188 -19.30 -17.31 -18.37
C THR A 188 -20.59 -17.62 -19.12
N SER A 189 -21.35 -16.60 -19.50
CA SER A 189 -22.47 -16.73 -20.43
C SER A 189 -22.49 -15.61 -21.45
N ARG A 190 -23.11 -15.91 -22.60
CA ARG A 190 -23.24 -15.01 -23.74
C ARG A 190 -24.68 -15.02 -24.18
N THR A 191 -25.30 -13.84 -24.19
CA THR A 191 -26.63 -13.66 -24.74
C THR A 191 -26.57 -12.59 -25.81
N GLU A 192 -26.97 -12.94 -27.02
CA GLU A 192 -27.17 -11.99 -28.11
C GLU A 192 -28.66 -11.85 -28.38
N ILE A 193 -29.11 -10.61 -28.53
CA ILE A 193 -30.44 -10.29 -29.05
C ILE A 193 -30.29 -9.41 -30.29
N LYS A 194 -31.25 -9.54 -31.20
CA LYS A 194 -31.43 -8.59 -32.29
C LYS A 194 -32.48 -7.58 -31.88
N THR A 195 -32.20 -6.30 -32.08
CA THR A 195 -33.14 -5.22 -31.80
C THR A 195 -33.27 -4.33 -33.03
N LYS A 196 -34.51 -4.12 -33.47
CA LYS A 196 -34.81 -3.21 -34.56
C LYS A 196 -34.86 -1.80 -34.01
N LEU A 197 -33.94 -0.96 -34.45
CA LEU A 197 -33.82 0.42 -34.04
C LEU A 197 -34.87 1.25 -34.77
N THR A 198 -36.10 1.21 -34.28
CA THR A 198 -37.15 2.10 -34.75
C THR A 198 -37.11 3.31 -33.85
N LEU A 199 -36.41 4.36 -34.28
CA LEU A 199 -36.55 5.65 -33.61
C LEU A 199 -38.04 6.02 -33.69
N PRO A 200 -38.65 6.49 -32.59
CA PRO A 200 -40.00 7.01 -32.66
C PRO A 200 -40.08 7.97 -33.84
N LYS A 201 -41.03 7.77 -34.76
CA LYS A 201 -41.49 8.90 -35.57
C LYS A 201 -41.81 9.99 -34.57
N THR A 202 -41.37 11.22 -34.85
CA THR A 202 -41.72 12.38 -34.04
C THR A 202 -43.24 12.59 -34.13
N GLU A 203 -44.01 11.76 -33.43
CA GLU A 203 -45.35 12.11 -33.03
C GLU A 203 -45.15 13.12 -31.92
N VAL A 204 -45.49 14.36 -32.25
CA VAL A 204 -45.67 15.44 -31.31
C VAL A 204 -46.79 14.97 -30.37
N LYS A 205 -46.43 14.31 -29.26
CA LYS A 205 -47.36 14.11 -28.16
C LYS A 205 -47.59 15.49 -27.55
N GLU A 206 -48.79 16.02 -27.75
CA GLU A 206 -49.28 17.15 -26.97
C GLU A 206 -49.16 16.81 -25.48
N ILE A 207 -48.27 17.50 -24.77
CA ILE A 207 -48.31 17.55 -23.31
C ILE A 207 -48.12 19.01 -22.87
N LYS A 208 -49.21 19.53 -22.31
CA LYS A 208 -49.40 20.63 -21.36
C LYS A 208 -48.74 22.00 -21.66
N LYS A 209 -49.63 22.99 -21.83
CA LYS A 209 -49.43 24.45 -21.81
C LYS A 209 -48.28 24.89 -20.89
N ASP A 210 -47.16 25.36 -21.45
CA ASP A 210 -46.94 26.77 -21.77
C ASP A 210 -45.51 27.01 -22.32
N THR A 211 -45.38 26.98 -23.64
CA THR A 211 -44.52 27.82 -24.53
C THR A 211 -44.41 27.08 -25.86
N ILE A 212 -44.83 27.73 -26.96
CA ILE A 212 -44.67 27.19 -28.32
C ILE A 212 -43.17 27.17 -28.62
N VAL A 213 -42.59 25.98 -28.76
CA VAL A 213 -41.18 25.82 -29.19
C VAL A 213 -41.15 25.69 -30.71
N ASN A 214 -40.49 26.64 -31.37
CA ASN A 214 -40.36 26.62 -32.83
C ASN A 214 -39.31 25.60 -33.28
N ASN A 215 -39.54 24.94 -34.42
CA ASN A 215 -38.62 23.96 -34.98
C ASN A 215 -38.07 24.47 -36.31
N TYR A 216 -36.75 24.69 -36.38
CA TYR A 216 -36.05 25.08 -37.60
C TYR A 216 -35.11 23.96 -38.05
N TYR A 217 -34.99 23.77 -39.35
CA TYR A 217 -34.14 22.75 -39.98
C TYR A 217 -33.08 23.44 -40.82
N VAL A 218 -31.83 22.98 -40.69
CA VAL A 218 -30.67 23.45 -41.45
C VAL A 218 -30.04 22.26 -42.15
N SER A 219 -29.72 22.41 -43.43
CA SER A 219 -29.18 21.35 -44.28
C SER A 219 -28.18 21.91 -45.28
N ASN A 220 -27.12 21.16 -45.62
CA ASN A 220 -26.16 21.53 -46.66
C ASN A 220 -26.82 21.83 -48.02
N ASN A 221 -27.96 21.21 -48.31
CA ASN A 221 -28.74 21.38 -49.54
C ASN A 221 -29.88 22.41 -49.40
N GLY A 222 -29.97 23.11 -48.26
CA GLY A 222 -30.97 24.14 -48.02
C GLY A 222 -30.65 25.48 -48.70
N SER A 223 -31.51 26.48 -48.46
CA SER A 223 -31.31 27.87 -48.88
C SER A 223 -31.70 28.81 -47.73
N ASP A 224 -30.96 29.90 -47.51
CA ASP A 224 -31.29 30.89 -46.48
C ASP A 224 -32.47 31.80 -46.86
N SER A 225 -32.97 31.66 -48.09
CA SER A 225 -34.27 32.20 -48.51
C SER A 225 -35.45 31.31 -48.10
N ASN A 226 -35.20 30.08 -47.66
CA ASN A 226 -36.26 29.14 -47.27
C ASN A 226 -36.90 29.54 -45.93
N SER A 227 -38.00 28.86 -45.57
CA SER A 227 -38.72 29.09 -44.32
C SER A 227 -38.09 28.44 -43.08
N GLY A 228 -37.13 27.52 -43.27
CA GLY A 228 -36.55 26.73 -42.19
C GLY A 228 -37.41 25.53 -41.75
N SER A 229 -38.44 25.18 -42.52
CA SER A 229 -39.24 23.97 -42.30
C SER A 229 -38.49 22.69 -42.72
N VAL A 230 -38.97 21.51 -42.32
CA VAL A 230 -38.32 20.22 -42.66
C VAL A 230 -38.21 19.99 -44.18
N ASN A 231 -39.19 20.46 -44.95
CA ASN A 231 -39.23 20.32 -46.42
C ASN A 231 -38.53 21.49 -47.14
N SER A 232 -38.25 22.58 -46.43
CA SER A 232 -37.60 23.78 -46.96
C SER A 232 -36.62 24.33 -45.90
N PRO A 233 -35.50 23.61 -45.67
CA PRO A 233 -34.56 23.95 -44.60
C PRO A 233 -33.69 25.15 -44.97
N PHE A 234 -33.19 25.87 -43.97
CA PHE A 234 -32.14 26.86 -44.14
C PHE A 234 -30.83 26.22 -44.61
N LYS A 235 -29.94 27.02 -45.19
CA LYS A 235 -28.60 26.58 -45.60
C LYS A 235 -27.60 26.74 -44.45
N THR A 236 -27.71 27.82 -43.68
CA THR A 236 -26.74 28.19 -42.65
C THR A 236 -27.33 28.16 -41.25
N ILE A 237 -26.48 27.86 -40.27
CA ILE A 237 -26.85 27.88 -38.84
C ILE A 237 -27.12 29.33 -38.40
N GLN A 238 -26.33 30.29 -38.89
CA GLN A 238 -26.50 31.71 -38.59
C GLN A 238 -27.90 32.20 -38.96
N LYS A 239 -28.42 31.82 -40.15
CA LYS A 239 -29.78 32.18 -40.55
C LYS A 239 -30.83 31.69 -39.56
N ALA A 240 -30.70 30.46 -39.07
CA ALA A 240 -31.61 29.92 -38.05
C ALA A 240 -31.51 30.71 -36.74
N ILE A 241 -30.29 31.05 -36.28
CA ILE A 241 -30.06 31.86 -35.08
C ILE A 241 -30.72 33.25 -35.21
N ASP A 242 -30.53 33.93 -36.34
CA ASP A 242 -31.09 35.25 -36.60
C ASP A 242 -32.63 35.22 -36.59
N THR A 243 -33.24 34.18 -37.17
CA THR A 243 -34.69 33.97 -37.13
C THR A 243 -35.18 33.77 -35.69
N VAL A 244 -34.49 32.98 -34.87
CA VAL A 244 -34.86 32.78 -33.46
C VAL A 244 -34.73 34.09 -32.67
N LYS A 245 -33.65 34.83 -32.89
CA LYS A 245 -33.40 36.13 -32.24
C LYS A 245 -34.49 37.15 -32.56
N ASN A 246 -34.91 37.23 -33.82
CA ASN A 246 -35.99 38.13 -34.25
C ASN A 246 -37.34 37.72 -33.64
N ASN A 247 -37.60 36.42 -33.54
CA ASN A 247 -38.87 35.91 -33.03
C ASN A 247 -38.94 35.87 -31.50
N LYS A 248 -37.80 35.95 -30.79
CA LYS A 248 -37.67 35.93 -29.32
C LYS A 248 -38.41 34.77 -28.63
N GLN A 249 -38.42 33.60 -29.26
CA GLN A 249 -39.09 32.40 -28.75
C GLN A 249 -38.10 31.25 -28.63
N ALA A 250 -38.38 30.29 -27.72
CA ALA A 250 -37.59 29.08 -27.60
C ALA A 250 -37.62 28.28 -28.92
N ALA A 251 -36.50 27.69 -29.30
CA ALA A 251 -36.40 26.98 -30.58
C ALA A 251 -35.51 25.75 -30.54
N ASN A 252 -35.92 24.72 -31.29
CA ASN A 252 -35.07 23.61 -31.70
C ASN A 252 -34.51 23.91 -33.09
N ILE A 253 -33.20 23.74 -33.25
CA ILE A 253 -32.49 23.87 -34.54
C ILE A 253 -31.92 22.50 -34.89
N TYR A 254 -32.55 21.83 -35.85
CA TYR A 254 -32.15 20.52 -36.35
C TYR A 254 -31.10 20.67 -37.46
N LEU A 255 -29.91 20.11 -37.23
CA LEU A 255 -28.79 20.18 -38.14
C LEU A 255 -28.66 18.87 -38.90
N ASN A 256 -28.72 18.88 -40.23
CA ASN A 256 -28.54 17.71 -41.09
C ASN A 256 -27.40 17.91 -42.10
N GLY A 257 -26.20 17.48 -41.72
CA GLY A 257 -25.03 17.47 -42.61
C GLY A 257 -23.77 18.04 -41.97
N GLU A 258 -22.77 18.35 -42.80
CA GLU A 258 -21.45 18.84 -42.38
C GLU A 258 -21.33 20.34 -42.64
N PHE A 259 -21.41 21.12 -41.57
CA PHE A 259 -21.48 22.58 -41.57
C PHE A 259 -20.07 23.16 -41.45
N LYS A 260 -19.69 23.96 -42.46
CA LYS A 260 -18.36 24.54 -42.60
C LYS A 260 -18.43 25.92 -43.26
N GLY A 261 -17.39 26.73 -43.08
CA GLY A 261 -17.29 28.07 -43.63
C GLY A 261 -18.29 29.11 -43.06
N VAL A 262 -18.37 30.24 -43.74
CA VAL A 262 -19.15 31.42 -43.34
C VAL A 262 -20.62 31.05 -43.07
N GLY A 263 -21.16 31.52 -41.93
CA GLY A 263 -22.54 31.27 -41.49
C GLY A 263 -22.76 29.94 -40.78
N ASN A 264 -21.74 29.08 -40.69
CA ASN A 264 -21.81 27.75 -40.08
C ASN A 264 -20.77 27.52 -38.97
N THR A 265 -19.66 28.26 -39.05
CA THR A 265 -18.61 28.35 -38.03
C THR A 265 -18.46 29.80 -37.61
N ASN A 266 -17.65 30.07 -36.58
CA ASN A 266 -17.45 31.39 -35.99
C ASN A 266 -18.78 32.04 -35.55
N LEU A 267 -19.71 31.22 -35.04
CA LEU A 267 -21.07 31.64 -34.72
C LEU A 267 -21.15 32.39 -33.39
N THR A 268 -21.88 33.49 -33.34
CA THR A 268 -22.21 34.16 -32.07
C THR A 268 -23.65 33.83 -31.68
N ILE A 269 -23.82 33.10 -30.58
CA ILE A 269 -25.10 32.64 -30.06
C ILE A 269 -25.53 33.59 -28.93
N PRO A 270 -26.70 34.25 -29.03
CA PRO A 270 -27.20 35.10 -27.96
C PRO A 270 -27.61 34.26 -26.74
N GLY A 271 -26.88 34.38 -25.64
CA GLY A 271 -27.06 33.57 -24.43
C GLY A 271 -28.32 33.89 -23.63
N GLU A 272 -29.05 34.95 -23.97
CA GLU A 272 -30.39 35.25 -23.42
C GLU A 272 -31.49 34.35 -24.00
N LEU A 273 -31.20 33.63 -25.09
CA LEU A 273 -32.18 32.79 -25.78
C LEU A 273 -32.17 31.34 -25.28
N TYR A 274 -33.27 30.64 -25.57
CA TYR A 274 -33.44 29.22 -25.32
C TYR A 274 -33.34 28.47 -26.66
N ILE A 275 -32.14 28.00 -27.00
CA ILE A 275 -31.87 27.34 -28.28
C ILE A 275 -31.35 25.94 -28.05
N ASN A 276 -31.97 24.97 -28.71
CA ASN A 276 -31.58 23.58 -28.66
C ASN A 276 -31.09 23.10 -30.04
N PHE A 277 -29.78 23.03 -30.22
CA PHE A 277 -29.15 22.47 -31.42
C PHE A 277 -29.16 20.94 -31.36
N ILE A 278 -29.70 20.31 -32.39
CA ILE A 278 -29.88 18.85 -32.46
C ILE A 278 -29.29 18.33 -33.77
N GLY A 279 -28.22 17.56 -33.69
CA GLY A 279 -27.66 16.87 -34.84
C GLY A 279 -28.54 15.71 -35.28
N LEU A 280 -28.75 15.60 -36.58
CA LEU A 280 -29.48 14.54 -37.25
C LEU A 280 -28.51 13.59 -37.96
N GLY A 281 -28.17 12.46 -37.35
CA GLY A 281 -27.27 11.48 -37.94
C GLY A 281 -25.81 11.87 -37.77
N ASN A 282 -25.04 11.89 -38.86
CA ASN A 282 -23.60 12.20 -38.81
C ASN A 282 -23.34 13.71 -38.88
N SER A 283 -24.27 14.52 -38.36
CA SER A 283 -24.15 15.98 -38.45
C SER A 283 -22.91 16.47 -37.71
N SER A 284 -22.24 17.44 -38.31
CA SER A 284 -21.04 17.99 -37.73
C SER A 284 -20.83 19.47 -38.01
N ILE A 285 -20.18 20.16 -37.09
CA ILE A 285 -19.56 21.46 -37.34
C ILE A 285 -18.07 21.19 -37.53
N ASN A 286 -17.54 21.56 -38.69
CA ASN A 286 -16.16 21.33 -39.08
C ASN A 286 -15.45 22.68 -39.24
N GLY A 287 -14.44 22.92 -38.40
CA GLY A 287 -13.67 24.15 -38.43
C GLY A 287 -12.63 24.23 -39.56
N GLU A 288 -12.45 23.17 -40.35
CA GLU A 288 -11.53 23.14 -41.49
C GLU A 288 -10.07 23.48 -41.11
N VAL A 289 -9.61 23.02 -39.94
CA VAL A 289 -8.22 23.22 -39.51
C VAL A 289 -7.25 22.66 -40.54
N ASN A 290 -6.28 23.48 -40.93
CA ASN A 290 -5.20 23.12 -41.82
C ASN A 290 -3.90 23.72 -41.30
N TYR A 291 -2.82 22.94 -41.25
CA TYR A 291 -1.52 23.40 -40.80
C TYR A 291 -0.42 22.45 -41.25
N THR A 292 0.82 22.94 -41.18
CA THR A 292 2.03 22.15 -41.28
C THR A 292 2.79 22.22 -39.97
N ILE A 293 3.42 21.12 -39.55
CA ILE A 293 4.30 21.13 -38.37
C ILE A 293 5.67 21.63 -38.83
N ALA A 294 6.24 22.61 -38.11
CA ALA A 294 7.48 23.28 -38.52
C ALA A 294 8.71 22.34 -38.67
N GLY A 295 8.69 21.14 -38.07
CA GLY A 295 9.78 20.16 -38.19
C GLY A 295 11.04 20.59 -37.42
N LYS A 296 12.21 20.01 -37.76
CA LYS A 296 13.52 20.22 -37.10
C LYS A 296 14.03 21.66 -37.11
N ASP A 297 13.53 22.47 -38.03
CA ASP A 297 13.92 23.88 -38.19
C ASP A 297 12.92 24.84 -37.49
N GLY A 298 11.90 24.31 -36.81
CA GLY A 298 10.97 25.07 -35.97
C GLY A 298 11.53 25.36 -34.57
N ASP A 299 10.89 26.26 -33.83
CA ASP A 299 11.24 26.55 -32.43
C ASP A 299 10.88 25.33 -31.54
N TYR A 300 11.86 24.45 -31.32
CA TYR A 300 11.76 23.36 -30.35
C TYR A 300 11.82 23.95 -28.96
N SER A 301 10.64 24.26 -28.42
CA SER A 301 10.59 24.57 -27.01
C SER A 301 11.02 23.31 -26.24
N TRP A 302 12.18 23.41 -25.57
CA TRP A 302 12.74 22.45 -24.62
C TRP A 302 12.80 20.99 -25.13
N ASP A 303 13.37 20.74 -26.32
CA ASP A 303 13.61 19.37 -26.84
C ASP A 303 12.36 18.47 -26.94
N SER A 304 11.17 19.08 -27.08
CA SER A 304 9.92 18.33 -27.24
C SER A 304 9.81 17.61 -28.59
N SER A 305 8.91 16.63 -28.69
CA SER A 305 8.63 15.99 -29.98
C SER A 305 7.93 16.94 -30.96
N ALA A 306 7.99 16.62 -32.26
CA ALA A 306 7.50 17.49 -33.33
C ALA A 306 6.03 17.94 -33.17
N ILE A 307 5.17 17.14 -32.52
CA ILE A 307 3.77 17.53 -32.31
C ILE A 307 3.60 18.73 -31.38
N TRP A 308 4.61 19.03 -30.56
CA TRP A 308 4.61 20.12 -29.60
C TRP A 308 5.29 21.41 -30.11
N THR A 309 5.88 21.39 -31.30
CA THR A 309 6.46 22.60 -31.92
C THR A 309 5.37 23.53 -32.45
N THR A 310 5.76 24.73 -32.90
CA THR A 310 4.86 25.66 -33.56
C THR A 310 4.25 25.08 -34.84
N TYR A 311 3.04 25.54 -35.17
CA TYR A 311 2.34 25.16 -36.40
C TYR A 311 2.45 26.29 -37.42
N ASN A 312 2.94 25.96 -38.62
CA ASN A 312 3.13 26.89 -39.72
C ASN A 312 1.90 26.89 -40.65
N ASN A 313 1.57 28.07 -41.19
CA ASN A 313 0.44 28.28 -42.10
C ASN A 313 -0.90 27.77 -41.54
N ALA A 314 -1.07 27.88 -40.22
CA ALA A 314 -2.24 27.35 -39.53
C ALA A 314 -3.49 28.21 -39.80
N THR A 315 -4.52 27.61 -40.38
CA THR A 315 -5.81 28.22 -40.68
C THR A 315 -6.95 27.33 -40.17
N GLY A 316 -8.15 27.91 -40.09
CA GLY A 316 -9.37 27.22 -39.68
C GLY A 316 -10.29 28.14 -38.89
N ASN A 317 -11.36 27.56 -38.37
CA ASN A 317 -12.47 28.26 -37.72
C ASN A 317 -12.78 27.62 -36.36
N TRP A 318 -13.34 28.41 -35.46
CA TRP A 318 -13.95 27.92 -34.21
C TRP A 318 -15.44 27.65 -34.45
N ALA A 319 -16.11 26.87 -33.59
CA ALA A 319 -17.51 26.52 -33.84
C ALA A 319 -18.45 27.67 -33.43
N MET A 320 -18.51 27.96 -32.13
CA MET A 320 -19.45 28.97 -31.60
C MET A 320 -19.04 29.60 -30.26
N THR A 321 -19.54 30.81 -30.03
CA THR A 321 -19.40 31.58 -28.79
C THR A 321 -20.80 31.92 -28.30
N ILE A 322 -21.11 31.54 -27.07
CA ILE A 322 -22.37 31.85 -26.39
C ILE A 322 -22.13 33.09 -25.53
N THR A 323 -22.88 34.17 -25.79
CA THR A 323 -22.77 35.41 -25.02
C THR A 323 -23.35 35.26 -23.61
N ARG A 324 -23.13 36.26 -22.75
CA ARG A 324 -23.77 36.28 -21.43
C ARG A 324 -25.29 36.41 -21.59
N GLY A 325 -26.04 35.64 -20.80
CA GLY A 325 -27.49 35.75 -20.71
C GLY A 325 -28.08 34.66 -19.82
N SER A 326 -29.34 34.83 -19.43
CA SER A 326 -30.08 33.92 -18.56
C SER A 326 -30.76 32.75 -19.29
N GLY A 327 -30.66 32.71 -20.62
CA GLY A 327 -31.20 31.64 -21.45
C GLY A 327 -30.42 30.33 -21.30
N LEU A 328 -30.80 29.32 -22.07
CA LEU A 328 -30.15 28.01 -22.09
C LEU A 328 -29.85 27.59 -23.53
N ILE A 329 -28.58 27.39 -23.82
CA ILE A 329 -28.12 26.83 -25.09
C ILE A 329 -27.81 25.36 -24.89
N THR A 330 -28.43 24.49 -25.69
CA THR A 330 -28.17 23.05 -25.65
C THR A 330 -27.59 22.59 -27.00
N ILE A 331 -26.57 21.72 -26.97
CA ILE A 331 -25.98 21.09 -28.16
C ILE A 331 -26.08 19.57 -27.98
N ASN A 332 -26.72 18.89 -28.92
CA ASN A 332 -26.93 17.44 -28.84
C ASN A 332 -26.61 16.71 -30.13
N ASN A 333 -26.15 15.46 -30.00
CA ASN A 333 -26.15 14.45 -31.06
C ASN A 333 -25.38 14.83 -32.34
N MET A 334 -24.21 15.47 -32.19
CA MET A 334 -23.38 15.88 -33.32
C MET A 334 -21.89 15.75 -33.03
N THR A 335 -21.07 15.95 -34.06
CA THR A 335 -19.62 16.05 -33.92
C THR A 335 -19.16 17.49 -34.14
N ILE A 336 -18.31 18.02 -33.26
CA ILE A 336 -17.61 19.29 -33.46
C ILE A 336 -16.13 18.96 -33.63
N LYS A 337 -15.59 19.18 -34.82
CA LYS A 337 -14.27 18.68 -35.20
C LYS A 337 -13.43 19.70 -35.94
N ASN A 338 -12.12 19.46 -35.93
CA ASN A 338 -11.16 20.19 -36.77
C ASN A 338 -11.25 21.71 -36.58
N CYS A 339 -11.56 22.18 -35.37
CA CYS A 339 -11.58 23.60 -35.08
C CYS A 339 -10.20 24.16 -34.79
N TRP A 340 -9.98 25.43 -35.15
CA TRP A 340 -8.73 26.16 -34.94
C TRP A 340 -8.99 27.41 -34.09
N ASN A 341 -8.25 27.54 -32.99
CA ASN A 341 -8.36 28.67 -32.06
C ASN A 341 -6.98 29.31 -31.87
N PRO A 342 -6.62 30.31 -32.68
CA PRO A 342 -5.31 30.97 -32.57
C PRO A 342 -5.21 31.77 -31.27
N GLY A 343 -3.99 31.92 -30.77
CA GLY A 343 -3.70 32.76 -29.60
C GLY A 343 -2.21 32.78 -29.26
N GLY A 344 -1.87 33.36 -28.11
CA GLY A 344 -0.50 33.59 -27.65
C GLY A 344 -0.03 32.66 -26.54
N SER A 345 0.96 33.10 -25.77
CA SER A 345 1.57 32.31 -24.69
C SER A 345 0.79 32.33 -23.37
N ASN A 346 -0.12 33.30 -23.17
CA ASN A 346 -0.93 33.41 -21.95
C ASN A 346 -2.43 33.14 -22.22
N ILE A 347 -3.20 32.92 -21.16
CA ILE A 347 -4.64 32.58 -21.27
C ILE A 347 -5.48 33.70 -21.90
N ASN A 348 -5.08 34.96 -21.69
CA ASN A 348 -5.80 36.15 -22.11
C ASN A 348 -5.61 36.42 -23.62
N ALA A 349 -4.52 35.93 -24.18
CA ALA A 349 -4.20 35.99 -25.60
C ALA A 349 -4.99 34.98 -26.44
N TYR A 350 -5.88 34.18 -25.84
CA TYR A 350 -6.83 33.32 -26.55
C TYR A 350 -8.22 33.97 -26.59
N PRO A 351 -8.55 34.72 -27.66
CA PRO A 351 -9.84 35.38 -27.78
C PRO A 351 -10.99 34.38 -28.02
N THR A 352 -10.71 33.20 -28.57
CA THR A 352 -11.72 32.20 -28.96
C THR A 352 -11.41 30.82 -28.38
N SER A 353 -12.40 29.93 -28.47
CA SER A 353 -12.30 28.48 -28.22
C SER A 353 -13.31 27.78 -29.11
N THR A 354 -13.18 26.46 -29.31
CA THR A 354 -14.07 25.71 -30.21
C THR A 354 -15.53 25.93 -29.85
N VAL A 355 -15.89 25.75 -28.58
CA VAL A 355 -17.11 26.30 -27.98
C VAL A 355 -16.72 27.18 -26.80
N LYS A 356 -17.05 28.47 -26.85
CA LYS A 356 -16.80 29.43 -25.76
C LYS A 356 -18.11 29.77 -25.06
N ASN A 357 -18.21 29.52 -23.75
CA ASN A 357 -19.44 29.75 -23.00
C ASN A 357 -19.30 30.90 -22.00
N TYR A 358 -20.12 31.94 -22.15
CA TYR A 358 -20.33 33.00 -21.16
C TYR A 358 -21.72 32.95 -20.46
N GLY A 359 -22.59 32.01 -20.84
CA GLY A 359 -23.96 31.87 -20.32
C GLY A 359 -24.22 30.49 -19.71
N ASN A 360 -25.38 29.90 -20.04
CA ASN A 360 -25.72 28.53 -19.62
C ASN A 360 -25.66 27.58 -20.83
N LEU A 361 -24.74 26.62 -20.79
CA LEU A 361 -24.53 25.64 -21.85
C LEU A 361 -24.77 24.22 -21.33
N LYS A 362 -25.60 23.46 -22.04
CA LYS A 362 -25.73 22.01 -21.90
C LYS A 362 -25.24 21.32 -23.18
N VAL A 363 -24.40 20.31 -23.02
CA VAL A 363 -23.87 19.47 -24.10
C VAL A 363 -24.22 18.02 -23.78
N ASP A 364 -24.88 17.31 -24.69
CA ASP A 364 -25.29 15.92 -24.48
C ASP A 364 -25.05 15.07 -25.72
N ASN A 365 -24.31 13.98 -25.57
CA ASN A 365 -23.98 13.08 -26.67
C ASN A 365 -23.33 13.82 -27.86
N VAL A 366 -22.29 14.61 -27.57
CA VAL A 366 -21.49 15.32 -28.57
C VAL A 366 -20.07 14.79 -28.59
N SER A 367 -19.51 14.66 -29.79
CA SER A 367 -18.11 14.27 -29.97
C SER A 367 -17.25 15.48 -30.36
N PHE A 368 -16.22 15.78 -29.57
CA PHE A 368 -15.21 16.79 -29.86
C PHE A 368 -13.92 16.12 -30.30
N ILE A 369 -13.60 16.25 -31.59
CA ILE A 369 -12.53 15.47 -32.22
C ILE A 369 -11.53 16.38 -32.91
N TYR A 370 -10.25 16.22 -32.58
CA TYR A 370 -9.15 16.86 -33.32
C TYR A 370 -9.24 18.39 -33.36
N ASN A 371 -9.76 19.01 -32.30
CA ASN A 371 -9.82 20.47 -32.17
C ASN A 371 -8.51 21.02 -31.60
N HIS A 372 -8.15 22.23 -32.02
CA HIS A 372 -6.88 22.86 -31.70
C HIS A 372 -7.13 24.17 -30.95
N GLY A 373 -6.65 24.28 -29.72
CA GLY A 373 -6.75 25.51 -28.94
C GLY A 373 -5.82 25.51 -27.74
N GLY A 374 -5.30 26.68 -27.38
CA GLY A 374 -4.50 26.84 -26.16
C GLY A 374 -5.34 26.86 -24.89
N VAL A 375 -6.63 27.22 -24.96
CA VAL A 375 -7.52 27.26 -23.79
C VAL A 375 -8.89 26.72 -24.18
N GLY A 376 -9.29 25.59 -23.61
CA GLY A 376 -10.56 24.93 -23.95
C GLY A 376 -10.58 24.50 -25.41
N ALA A 377 -9.64 23.64 -25.84
CA ALA A 377 -9.55 23.24 -27.25
C ALA A 377 -10.87 22.62 -27.75
N SER A 378 -11.69 22.05 -26.86
CA SER A 378 -13.08 21.70 -27.16
C SER A 378 -14.09 22.67 -26.54
N ILE A 379 -14.08 22.83 -25.21
CA ILE A 379 -15.00 23.73 -24.50
C ILE A 379 -14.24 24.62 -23.53
N ARG A 380 -14.52 25.93 -23.55
CA ARG A 380 -14.10 26.90 -22.53
C ARG A 380 -15.32 27.44 -21.80
N ASN A 381 -15.53 27.03 -20.54
CA ASN A 381 -16.49 27.63 -19.63
C ASN A 381 -15.82 28.81 -18.92
N THR A 382 -16.35 30.02 -19.09
CA THR A 382 -15.73 31.24 -18.61
C THR A 382 -16.18 31.62 -17.19
N ASN A 383 -15.63 32.70 -16.65
CA ASN A 383 -15.98 33.17 -15.31
C ASN A 383 -17.47 33.51 -15.18
N GLY A 384 -18.14 32.89 -14.20
CA GLY A 384 -19.55 33.07 -13.90
C GLY A 384 -20.53 32.26 -14.76
N SER A 385 -20.06 31.45 -15.71
CA SER A 385 -20.93 30.68 -16.61
C SER A 385 -21.19 29.25 -16.12
N ASN A 386 -22.31 28.66 -16.55
CA ASN A 386 -22.71 27.30 -16.18
C ASN A 386 -22.56 26.35 -17.36
N LEU A 387 -21.91 25.20 -17.12
CA LEU A 387 -21.70 24.15 -18.10
C LEU A 387 -22.21 22.80 -17.57
N THR A 388 -23.00 22.10 -18.37
CA THR A 388 -23.34 20.69 -18.16
C THR A 388 -22.91 19.89 -19.38
N VAL A 389 -22.13 18.82 -19.19
CA VAL A 389 -21.68 17.92 -20.26
C VAL A 389 -22.08 16.49 -19.91
N LEU A 390 -22.85 15.84 -20.78
CA LEU A 390 -23.38 14.50 -20.58
C LEU A 390 -22.99 13.60 -21.75
N ASN A 391 -22.67 12.33 -21.47
CA ASN A 391 -22.55 11.27 -22.47
C ASN A 391 -21.65 11.63 -23.68
N SER A 392 -20.66 12.48 -23.47
CA SER A 392 -19.89 13.12 -24.55
C SER A 392 -18.48 12.58 -24.65
N PHE A 393 -17.88 12.74 -25.82
CA PHE A 393 -16.60 12.14 -26.18
C PHE A 393 -15.60 13.22 -26.62
N PHE A 394 -14.39 13.19 -26.06
CA PHE A 394 -13.33 14.15 -26.34
C PHE A 394 -12.06 13.41 -26.75
N GLU A 395 -11.72 13.46 -28.04
CA GLU A 395 -10.60 12.69 -28.59
C GLU A 395 -9.62 13.53 -29.40
N ALA A 396 -8.32 13.31 -29.14
CA ALA A 396 -7.22 13.85 -29.93
C ALA A 396 -7.18 15.38 -30.07
N ASN A 397 -7.85 16.09 -29.15
CA ASN A 397 -7.81 17.54 -29.07
C ASN A 397 -6.43 17.98 -28.56
N ARG A 398 -5.94 19.11 -29.05
CA ARG A 398 -4.55 19.52 -28.88
C ARG A 398 -4.39 21.03 -28.76
N LYS A 399 -3.15 21.45 -28.52
CA LYS A 399 -2.74 22.85 -28.55
C LYS A 399 -3.00 23.50 -29.91
N SER A 400 -3.01 24.83 -29.96
CA SER A 400 -2.95 25.59 -31.21
C SER A 400 -1.56 26.20 -31.43
N SER A 401 -1.46 27.53 -31.46
CA SER A 401 -0.25 28.27 -31.83
C SER A 401 0.86 28.20 -30.78
N SER A 402 0.54 28.04 -29.50
CA SER A 402 1.54 27.92 -28.43
C SER A 402 2.05 26.49 -28.26
N THR A 403 3.00 26.31 -27.35
CA THR A 403 3.59 25.01 -26.97
C THR A 403 2.87 24.33 -25.80
N GLY A 404 1.66 24.77 -25.46
CA GLY A 404 0.89 24.22 -24.34
C GLY A 404 -0.58 24.56 -24.42
N ASN A 405 -1.40 23.81 -23.68
CA ASN A 405 -2.84 24.02 -23.66
C ASN A 405 -3.49 23.63 -22.33
N TYR A 406 -4.52 24.39 -22.00
CA TYR A 406 -5.37 24.23 -20.83
C TYR A 406 -6.69 23.59 -21.25
N GLY A 407 -7.03 22.45 -20.66
CA GLY A 407 -8.34 21.84 -20.86
C GLY A 407 -8.56 21.47 -22.33
N ALA A 408 -7.71 20.60 -22.89
CA ALA A 408 -7.85 20.11 -24.27
C ALA A 408 -9.27 19.57 -24.54
N GLY A 409 -9.85 18.88 -23.56
CA GLY A 409 -11.28 18.61 -23.49
C GLY A 409 -12.05 19.82 -22.96
N VAL A 410 -11.93 20.10 -21.65
CA VAL A 410 -12.71 21.16 -20.99
C VAL A 410 -11.81 22.04 -20.15
N TYR A 411 -11.89 23.36 -20.39
CA TYR A 411 -11.41 24.37 -19.46
C TYR A 411 -12.59 24.98 -18.69
N ASN A 412 -12.59 24.86 -17.36
CA ASN A 412 -13.62 25.44 -16.50
C ASN A 412 -13.08 26.57 -15.62
N ASN A 413 -13.66 27.76 -15.75
CA ASN A 413 -13.50 28.89 -14.82
C ASN A 413 -14.87 29.37 -14.28
N GLY A 414 -15.91 28.54 -14.38
CA GLY A 414 -17.25 28.82 -13.85
C GLY A 414 -17.76 27.64 -13.04
N THR A 415 -19.02 27.26 -13.23
CA THR A 415 -19.60 26.05 -12.64
C THR A 415 -19.78 24.98 -13.72
N ALA A 416 -19.16 23.81 -13.55
CA ALA A 416 -19.24 22.71 -14.50
C ALA A 416 -19.73 21.40 -13.87
N THR A 417 -20.59 20.67 -14.59
CA THR A 417 -21.00 19.30 -14.28
C THR A 417 -20.73 18.40 -15.49
N ILE A 418 -19.94 17.35 -15.33
CA ILE A 418 -19.51 16.42 -16.38
C ILE A 418 -19.90 15.00 -15.98
N ILE A 419 -20.73 14.31 -16.77
CA ILE A 419 -21.26 12.98 -16.40
C ILE A 419 -21.17 12.03 -17.60
N ASN A 420 -20.74 10.79 -17.36
CA ASN A 420 -20.66 9.73 -18.38
C ASN A 420 -19.84 10.13 -19.61
N CYS A 421 -18.80 10.93 -19.44
CA CYS A 421 -17.97 11.40 -20.54
C CYS A 421 -16.69 10.59 -20.67
N THR A 422 -16.08 10.59 -21.86
CA THR A 422 -14.77 9.98 -22.10
C THR A 422 -13.81 10.99 -22.70
N PHE A 423 -12.63 11.14 -22.07
CA PHE A 423 -11.53 11.98 -22.52
C PHE A 423 -10.35 11.07 -22.87
N GLN A 424 -10.00 10.98 -24.16
CA GLN A 424 -8.92 10.11 -24.59
C GLN A 424 -7.96 10.71 -25.61
N LYS A 425 -6.68 10.33 -25.52
CA LYS A 425 -5.64 10.71 -26.49
C LYS A 425 -5.52 12.22 -26.71
N ASN A 426 -6.00 13.03 -25.77
CA ASN A 426 -5.87 14.47 -25.86
C ASN A 426 -4.43 14.83 -25.51
N TYR A 427 -3.87 15.77 -26.25
CA TYR A 427 -2.55 16.33 -26.00
C TYR A 427 -2.74 17.47 -25.03
N ALA A 428 -2.29 17.31 -23.80
CA ALA A 428 -2.49 18.28 -22.74
C ALA A 428 -1.22 18.49 -21.91
N ARG A 429 -0.80 19.76 -21.82
CA ARG A 429 0.32 20.17 -20.95
C ARG A 429 -0.11 20.42 -19.51
N TRP A 430 -1.31 20.98 -19.35
CA TRP A 430 -1.88 21.35 -18.05
C TRP A 430 -3.22 20.69 -17.82
N GLY A 431 -3.42 19.46 -18.29
CA GLY A 431 -4.63 18.66 -18.08
C GLY A 431 -5.61 18.69 -19.25
N THR A 432 -6.18 17.54 -19.59
CA THR A 432 -7.27 17.44 -20.56
C THR A 432 -8.57 18.02 -20.01
N VAL A 433 -8.74 18.00 -18.68
CA VAL A 433 -9.76 18.75 -17.95
C VAL A 433 -9.07 19.66 -16.95
N THR A 434 -9.39 20.96 -16.98
CA THR A 434 -8.84 21.94 -16.03
C THR A 434 -9.97 22.63 -15.28
N ASN A 435 -9.79 22.82 -13.97
CA ASN A 435 -10.76 23.51 -13.13
C ASN A 435 -10.13 24.64 -12.30
N ASP A 436 -10.59 25.85 -12.53
CA ASP A 436 -10.25 27.07 -11.78
C ASP A 436 -11.40 27.55 -10.88
N LYS A 437 -12.53 26.83 -10.82
CA LYS A 437 -13.70 27.17 -9.97
C LYS A 437 -14.43 25.92 -9.46
N ASN A 438 -15.73 25.79 -9.74
CA ASN A 438 -16.57 24.71 -9.23
C ASN A 438 -16.76 23.65 -10.31
N MET A 439 -16.36 22.41 -10.04
CA MET A 439 -16.51 21.31 -11.00
C MET A 439 -16.95 20.03 -10.31
N THR A 440 -17.91 19.35 -10.91
CA THR A 440 -18.30 17.97 -10.56
C THR A 440 -18.12 17.08 -11.79
N ILE A 441 -17.35 16.00 -11.66
CA ILE A 441 -17.20 14.96 -12.68
C ILE A 441 -17.60 13.60 -12.11
N ILE A 442 -18.51 12.91 -12.81
CA ILE A 442 -19.12 11.67 -12.35
C ILE A 442 -19.05 10.61 -13.45
N ASN A 443 -18.74 9.37 -13.07
CA ASN A 443 -18.82 8.18 -13.93
C ASN A 443 -18.17 8.38 -15.31
N SER A 444 -17.05 9.09 -15.34
CA SER A 444 -16.35 9.46 -16.57
C SER A 444 -15.01 8.74 -16.68
N THR A 445 -14.52 8.57 -17.91
CA THR A 445 -13.25 7.88 -18.19
C THR A 445 -12.23 8.87 -18.73
N ILE A 446 -11.05 8.92 -18.11
CA ILE A 446 -9.92 9.73 -18.54
C ILE A 446 -8.79 8.76 -18.86
N ARG A 447 -8.44 8.62 -20.14
CA ARG A 447 -7.53 7.55 -20.57
C ARG A 447 -6.59 7.91 -21.69
N ASP A 448 -5.40 7.34 -21.67
CA ASP A 448 -4.44 7.39 -22.79
C ASP A 448 -4.15 8.84 -23.25
N ASN A 449 -4.29 9.83 -22.36
CA ASN A 449 -3.97 11.22 -22.68
C ASN A 449 -2.45 11.44 -22.68
N ILE A 450 -1.99 12.38 -23.50
CA ILE A 450 -0.59 12.54 -23.87
C ILE A 450 -0.08 13.85 -23.27
N GLY A 451 0.96 13.75 -22.45
CA GLY A 451 1.60 14.87 -21.78
C GLY A 451 2.59 15.59 -22.69
N TYR A 452 2.93 16.83 -22.31
CA TYR A 452 4.00 17.59 -22.98
C TYR A 452 5.37 16.99 -22.69
N ASP A 453 6.02 16.43 -23.70
CA ASP A 453 7.21 15.59 -23.55
C ASP A 453 8.55 16.35 -23.54
N GLY A 454 8.54 17.66 -23.76
CA GLY A 454 9.77 18.47 -23.65
C GLY A 454 10.29 18.62 -22.22
N GLY A 455 11.55 19.04 -22.09
CA GLY A 455 12.30 19.21 -20.85
C GLY A 455 11.83 20.33 -19.93
N SER A 456 10.81 21.12 -20.30
CA SER A 456 10.25 22.12 -19.38
C SER A 456 9.68 21.45 -18.13
N THR A 457 10.08 21.93 -16.96
CA THR A 457 9.53 21.53 -15.66
C THR A 457 8.14 22.11 -15.41
N PHE A 458 7.71 23.06 -16.23
CA PHE A 458 6.47 23.81 -16.05
C PHE A 458 5.29 23.13 -16.75
N LYS A 459 4.82 22.05 -16.14
CA LYS A 459 3.75 21.17 -16.65
C LYS A 459 3.10 20.42 -15.49
N LEU A 460 1.80 20.17 -15.60
CA LEU A 460 0.96 19.60 -14.52
C LEU A 460 0.34 18.26 -14.91
N GLY A 461 0.62 17.77 -16.12
CA GLY A 461 0.19 16.45 -16.61
C GLY A 461 -1.01 16.49 -17.55
N SER A 462 -1.48 15.31 -17.96
CA SER A 462 -2.45 15.16 -19.04
C SER A 462 -3.87 14.81 -18.59
N GLY A 463 -4.07 14.42 -17.32
CA GLY A 463 -5.36 14.08 -16.74
C GLY A 463 -6.17 15.31 -16.32
N ILE A 464 -6.45 15.45 -15.03
CA ILE A 464 -7.22 16.55 -14.44
C ILE A 464 -6.28 17.47 -13.67
N THR A 465 -6.34 18.77 -13.96
CA THR A 465 -5.61 19.80 -13.21
C THR A 465 -6.60 20.67 -12.46
N ILE A 466 -6.39 20.80 -11.15
CA ILE A 466 -7.18 21.65 -10.26
C ILE A 466 -6.31 22.84 -9.88
N ASN A 467 -6.82 24.01 -10.21
CA ASN A 467 -6.17 25.31 -10.11
C ASN A 467 -4.96 25.44 -11.05
N THR A 468 -5.09 26.32 -12.04
CA THR A 468 -4.03 26.64 -12.99
C THR A 468 -3.27 27.92 -12.62
N GLY A 469 -3.45 28.46 -11.41
CA GLY A 469 -2.81 29.71 -10.96
C GLY A 469 -1.28 29.68 -11.04
N SER A 470 -0.67 28.53 -10.74
CA SER A 470 0.77 28.30 -10.84
C SER A 470 1.28 27.92 -12.24
N SER A 471 0.41 27.85 -13.25
CA SER A 471 0.77 27.36 -14.59
C SER A 471 1.29 28.42 -15.56
N ASP A 472 1.42 29.68 -15.12
CA ASP A 472 2.02 30.79 -15.86
C ASP A 472 3.28 31.29 -15.11
N PHE A 473 4.45 31.20 -15.73
CA PHE A 473 5.74 31.47 -15.09
C PHE A 473 5.93 32.98 -14.81
N PHE A 474 5.37 33.82 -15.67
CA PHE A 474 5.55 35.27 -15.60
C PHE A 474 4.43 35.97 -14.84
N ASP A 475 3.23 35.37 -14.81
CA ASP A 475 2.03 35.96 -14.23
C ASP A 475 1.24 34.94 -13.40
N LEU A 476 1.79 34.58 -12.22
CA LEU A 476 1.17 33.67 -11.26
C LEU A 476 -0.15 34.28 -10.73
N ARG A 477 -1.28 33.65 -11.06
CA ARG A 477 -2.62 34.17 -10.70
C ARG A 477 -3.13 33.55 -9.41
N ASP A 478 -3.82 34.37 -8.63
CA ASP A 478 -4.53 33.88 -7.45
C ASP A 478 -5.94 33.43 -7.81
N ILE A 479 -6.18 32.12 -7.75
CA ILE A 479 -7.46 31.52 -8.08
C ILE A 479 -8.04 30.87 -6.82
N ILE A 480 -9.04 31.53 -6.22
CA ILE A 480 -9.68 31.12 -4.97
C ILE A 480 -11.10 30.57 -5.17
N GLY A 481 -11.64 29.90 -4.15
CA GLY A 481 -13.02 29.40 -4.14
C GLY A 481 -13.23 28.19 -5.05
N ILE A 482 -12.23 27.32 -5.12
CA ILE A 482 -12.24 26.13 -5.97
C ILE A 482 -12.82 24.96 -5.18
N ASN A 483 -13.83 24.31 -5.76
CA ASN A 483 -14.41 23.08 -5.22
C ASN A 483 -14.54 22.05 -6.35
N THR A 484 -13.88 20.91 -6.18
CA THR A 484 -13.87 19.85 -7.18
C THR A 484 -14.42 18.55 -6.59
N VAL A 485 -15.35 17.92 -7.29
CA VAL A 485 -15.88 16.60 -6.96
C VAL A 485 -15.57 15.66 -8.11
N ILE A 486 -14.90 14.54 -7.84
CA ILE A 486 -14.54 13.50 -8.80
C ILE A 486 -15.04 12.16 -8.23
N ASN A 487 -16.13 11.64 -8.79
CA ASN A 487 -16.82 10.48 -8.23
C ASN A 487 -17.04 9.36 -9.26
N GLY A 488 -16.66 8.13 -8.94
CA GLY A 488 -16.94 6.96 -9.79
C GLY A 488 -16.22 6.99 -11.14
N CYS A 489 -15.18 7.79 -11.29
CA CYS A 489 -14.42 7.94 -12.53
C CYS A 489 -13.33 6.87 -12.67
N THR A 490 -12.87 6.66 -13.90
CA THR A 490 -11.83 5.69 -14.23
C THR A 490 -10.67 6.37 -14.95
N PHE A 491 -9.46 6.21 -14.43
CA PHE A 491 -8.20 6.74 -14.94
C PHE A 491 -7.34 5.59 -15.47
N ILE A 492 -6.90 5.70 -16.74
CA ILE A 492 -6.14 4.63 -17.39
C ILE A 492 -4.99 5.21 -18.21
N ASN A 493 -3.75 4.88 -17.84
CA ASN A 493 -2.59 5.08 -18.71
C ASN A 493 -2.47 6.52 -19.26
N ASN A 494 -2.76 7.52 -18.42
CA ASN A 494 -2.48 8.91 -18.78
C ASN A 494 -1.00 9.20 -18.54
N ASP A 495 -0.37 9.91 -19.47
CA ASP A 495 1.02 10.33 -19.28
C ASP A 495 1.11 11.46 -18.24
N GLN A 496 2.26 11.57 -17.59
CA GLN A 496 2.57 12.54 -16.54
C GLN A 496 1.71 12.40 -15.28
N LEU A 497 0.63 13.14 -15.12
CA LEU A 497 -0.21 13.12 -13.90
C LEU A 497 -1.68 12.88 -14.27
N ASP A 498 -2.34 11.98 -13.52
CA ASP A 498 -3.78 11.76 -13.61
C ASP A 498 -4.56 12.87 -12.89
N ILE A 499 -4.12 13.25 -11.70
CA ILE A 499 -4.69 14.38 -10.96
C ILE A 499 -3.57 15.23 -10.38
N SER A 500 -3.52 16.49 -10.77
CA SER A 500 -2.67 17.52 -10.17
C SER A 500 -3.54 18.52 -9.41
N VAL A 501 -3.22 18.72 -8.13
CA VAL A 501 -3.93 19.63 -7.24
C VAL A 501 -2.98 20.70 -6.77
N ASP A 502 -3.14 21.91 -7.29
CA ASP A 502 -2.34 23.06 -6.87
C ASP A 502 -2.93 23.68 -5.58
N ALA A 503 -4.17 24.20 -5.62
CA ALA A 503 -4.92 24.60 -4.42
C ALA A 503 -6.44 24.51 -4.63
N GLY A 504 -7.19 24.14 -3.59
CA GLY A 504 -8.66 24.09 -3.59
C GLY A 504 -9.24 22.81 -3.00
N ASN A 505 -10.52 22.86 -2.61
CA ASN A 505 -11.19 21.70 -2.01
C ASN A 505 -11.38 20.60 -3.05
N LEU A 506 -11.09 19.35 -2.65
CA LEU A 506 -11.24 18.17 -3.50
C LEU A 506 -11.97 17.05 -2.75
N ASN A 507 -13.04 16.54 -3.37
CA ASN A 507 -13.68 15.28 -3.00
C ASN A 507 -13.44 14.24 -4.10
N LEU A 508 -12.49 13.33 -3.87
CA LEU A 508 -12.12 12.25 -4.76
C LEU A 508 -12.65 10.91 -4.23
N THR A 509 -13.77 10.43 -4.78
CA THR A 509 -14.47 9.26 -4.24
C THR A 509 -14.80 8.16 -5.24
N ASN A 510 -14.72 6.90 -4.81
CA ASN A 510 -15.17 5.73 -5.59
C ASN A 510 -14.48 5.55 -6.97
N ASN A 511 -13.27 6.07 -7.16
CA ASN A 511 -12.59 6.06 -8.46
C ASN A 511 -11.68 4.83 -8.61
N ILE A 512 -11.38 4.51 -9.88
CA ILE A 512 -10.45 3.45 -10.26
C ILE A 512 -9.29 4.07 -11.04
N PHE A 513 -8.07 3.83 -10.56
CA PHE A 513 -6.82 4.23 -11.18
C PHE A 513 -6.08 2.96 -11.59
N ASN A 514 -5.89 2.74 -12.89
CA ASN A 514 -5.27 1.54 -13.44
C ASN A 514 -4.12 1.92 -14.38
N LYS A 515 -2.90 1.44 -14.11
CA LYS A 515 -1.69 1.93 -14.82
C LYS A 515 -1.64 3.45 -14.80
N SER A 516 -1.77 3.98 -13.59
CA SER A 516 -1.99 5.40 -13.33
C SER A 516 -0.80 6.00 -12.57
N THR A 517 -0.58 7.29 -12.75
CA THR A 517 0.41 8.12 -12.06
C THR A 517 -0.15 8.84 -10.82
N GLY A 518 -1.39 8.50 -10.43
CA GLY A 518 -1.94 8.84 -9.12
C GLY A 518 -2.38 10.29 -8.93
N VAL A 519 -2.36 10.73 -7.67
CA VAL A 519 -2.78 12.06 -7.22
C VAL A 519 -1.58 12.77 -6.63
N VAL A 520 -1.32 13.98 -7.14
CA VAL A 520 -0.23 14.82 -6.68
C VAL A 520 -0.77 16.17 -6.22
N SER A 521 -0.42 16.56 -5.01
CA SER A 521 -0.47 17.94 -4.53
C SER A 521 0.96 18.40 -4.24
N GLN A 522 1.41 19.42 -4.97
CA GLN A 522 2.79 19.92 -4.88
C GLN A 522 2.90 21.01 -3.82
N GLU A 523 4.11 21.23 -3.30
CA GLU A 523 4.40 22.42 -2.50
C GLU A 523 4.17 23.66 -3.36
N ASN A 524 3.29 24.54 -2.89
CA ASN A 524 2.82 25.67 -3.65
C ASN A 524 3.77 26.86 -3.45
N TYR A 525 3.85 27.78 -4.43
CA TYR A 525 4.65 29.00 -4.28
C TYR A 525 4.06 29.97 -3.24
N LYS A 526 2.77 29.82 -2.92
CA LYS A 526 2.03 30.71 -2.00
C LYS A 526 1.44 29.91 -0.84
N ASN A 527 1.49 30.49 0.36
CA ASN A 527 0.87 29.96 1.57
C ASN A 527 -0.66 30.12 1.51
N TYR A 528 -1.34 29.28 0.72
CA TYR A 528 -2.80 29.14 0.79
C TYR A 528 -3.21 28.65 2.19
N THR A 529 -4.35 29.16 2.69
CA THR A 529 -4.77 29.03 4.10
C THR A 529 -4.95 27.58 4.56
N ASP A 530 -4.92 27.38 5.89
CA ASP A 530 -5.05 26.10 6.59
C ASP A 530 -6.43 25.39 6.41
N ASP A 531 -7.36 25.97 5.64
CA ASP A 531 -8.76 25.54 5.54
C ASP A 531 -9.06 24.64 4.32
N ILE A 532 -8.09 24.39 3.44
CA ILE A 532 -8.30 23.53 2.27
C ILE A 532 -8.45 22.07 2.71
N GLN A 533 -9.54 21.45 2.29
CA GLN A 533 -9.85 20.04 2.57
C GLN A 533 -9.71 19.17 1.31
N ILE A 534 -8.92 18.10 1.43
CA ILE A 534 -8.76 17.08 0.39
C ILE A 534 -9.21 15.72 0.92
N ASN A 535 -10.33 15.25 0.41
CA ASN A 535 -10.93 13.96 0.74
C ASN A 535 -10.61 12.94 -0.36
N ILE A 536 -9.91 11.87 -0.01
CA ILE A 536 -9.57 10.75 -0.89
C ILE A 536 -10.19 9.50 -0.28
N ILE A 537 -11.37 9.11 -0.77
CA ILE A 537 -12.19 8.09 -0.10
C ILE A 537 -12.63 6.98 -1.04
N ASN A 538 -12.43 5.72 -0.64
CA ASN A 538 -12.91 4.53 -1.37
C ASN A 538 -12.40 4.44 -2.82
N ASN A 539 -11.16 4.85 -3.07
CA ASN A 539 -10.52 4.73 -4.39
C ASN A 539 -9.67 3.46 -4.48
N THR A 540 -9.53 2.92 -5.69
CA THR A 540 -8.61 1.80 -5.97
C THR A 540 -7.54 2.22 -6.95
N PHE A 541 -6.28 2.14 -6.55
CA PHE A 541 -5.09 2.29 -7.37
C PHE A 541 -4.47 0.91 -7.59
N ASP A 542 -4.46 0.45 -8.83
CA ASP A 542 -3.94 -0.86 -9.21
C ASP A 542 -2.85 -0.70 -10.28
N SER A 543 -1.70 -1.31 -9.99
CA SER A 543 -0.55 -1.35 -10.89
C SER A 543 -0.12 0.07 -11.32
N PRO A 544 0.11 0.98 -10.36
CA PRO A 544 0.50 2.35 -10.66
C PRO A 544 1.82 2.38 -11.45
N ILE A 545 2.02 3.43 -12.23
CA ILE A 545 3.20 3.63 -13.08
C ILE A 545 3.92 4.93 -12.71
N GLY A 546 5.24 4.95 -12.92
CA GLY A 546 6.03 6.15 -12.68
C GLY A 546 5.67 7.27 -13.66
N SER A 547 5.55 8.49 -13.14
CA SER A 547 5.29 9.68 -13.94
C SER A 547 6.55 10.12 -14.69
N SER A 548 6.39 10.49 -15.95
CA SER A 548 7.47 11.09 -16.75
C SER A 548 7.97 12.44 -16.20
N LEU A 549 7.24 13.08 -15.28
CA LEU A 549 7.67 14.32 -14.62
C LEU A 549 8.82 14.15 -13.64
N TYR A 550 8.94 12.97 -13.03
CA TYR A 550 9.87 12.73 -11.91
C TYR A 550 10.89 11.63 -12.22
N ASN A 551 11.02 11.23 -13.48
CA ASN A 551 12.05 10.30 -13.89
C ASN A 551 13.42 11.00 -13.87
N SER A 552 14.38 10.46 -13.12
CA SER A 552 15.79 10.86 -13.23
C SER A 552 16.42 10.20 -14.47
N LEU A 553 17.35 10.91 -15.13
CA LEU A 553 18.16 10.38 -16.24
C LEU A 553 19.04 9.18 -15.81
N SER A 554 19.35 9.05 -14.53
CA SER A 554 20.27 8.03 -13.99
C SER A 554 19.60 6.74 -13.52
N SER A 555 18.26 6.67 -13.46
CA SER A 555 17.55 5.52 -12.90
C SER A 555 16.70 4.81 -13.95
N THR A 556 17.01 3.54 -14.22
CA THR A 556 16.12 2.65 -14.98
C THR A 556 14.89 2.21 -14.18
N ASP A 557 14.91 2.43 -12.87
CA ASP A 557 13.82 2.11 -11.96
C ASP A 557 13.01 3.37 -11.65
N LYS A 558 11.82 3.47 -12.25
CA LYS A 558 10.99 4.67 -12.17
C LYS A 558 10.35 4.78 -10.78
N TYR A 559 10.54 5.93 -10.15
CA TYR A 559 9.88 6.27 -8.89
C TYR A 559 8.37 6.42 -9.10
N ILE A 560 7.57 5.62 -8.40
CA ILE A 560 6.11 5.60 -8.55
C ILE A 560 5.48 6.43 -7.43
N LEU A 561 4.81 7.50 -7.82
CA LEU A 561 4.17 8.48 -6.96
C LEU A 561 2.65 8.26 -7.02
N ILE A 562 2.08 7.49 -6.09
CA ILE A 562 0.63 7.21 -6.11
C ILE A 562 -0.16 8.32 -5.42
N LEU A 563 0.12 8.56 -4.15
CA LEU A 563 -0.46 9.66 -3.39
C LEU A 563 0.70 10.51 -2.89
N ARG A 564 1.06 11.55 -3.63
CA ARG A 564 2.09 12.50 -3.23
C ARG A 564 1.42 13.79 -2.81
N LEU A 565 1.16 13.92 -1.52
CA LEU A 565 0.36 15.00 -0.95
C LEU A 565 1.29 15.86 -0.11
N GLN A 566 1.98 16.80 -0.75
CA GLN A 566 3.11 17.51 -0.14
C GLN A 566 2.76 18.95 0.29
N HIS A 567 1.49 19.25 0.54
CA HIS A 567 1.07 20.59 0.99
C HIS A 567 0.38 20.55 2.35
N ASN A 568 0.58 21.60 3.14
CA ASN A 568 -0.05 21.82 4.45
C ASN A 568 -1.58 22.05 4.36
N TYR A 569 -2.31 21.07 3.83
CA TYR A 569 -3.78 21.03 3.80
C TYR A 569 -4.28 20.01 4.82
N ASN A 570 -5.60 19.93 4.94
CA ASN A 570 -6.29 18.91 5.71
C ASN A 570 -6.66 17.73 4.80
N TYR A 571 -6.34 16.51 5.22
CA TYR A 571 -6.55 15.31 4.40
C TYR A 571 -7.35 14.24 5.13
N ASP A 572 -8.44 13.78 4.49
CA ASP A 572 -9.13 12.56 4.89
C ASP A 572 -8.85 11.48 3.84
N ILE A 573 -8.05 10.48 4.22
CA ILE A 573 -7.62 9.38 3.36
C ILE A 573 -8.24 8.10 3.92
N GLU A 574 -9.39 7.70 3.38
CA GLU A 574 -10.17 6.61 3.95
C GLU A 574 -10.57 5.52 2.96
N ASN A 575 -10.55 4.26 3.40
CA ASN A 575 -11.10 3.12 2.64
C ASN A 575 -10.45 2.90 1.26
N ASN A 576 -9.25 3.44 1.00
CA ASN A 576 -8.57 3.31 -0.29
C ASN A 576 -7.78 2.01 -0.38
N ARG A 577 -7.52 1.57 -1.61
CA ARG A 577 -6.70 0.38 -1.92
C ARG A 577 -5.59 0.77 -2.87
N VAL A 578 -4.33 0.66 -2.46
CA VAL A 578 -3.14 0.86 -3.32
C VAL A 578 -2.40 -0.47 -3.47
N LEU A 579 -2.53 -1.05 -4.66
CA LEU A 579 -2.18 -2.43 -4.95
C LEU A 579 -1.10 -2.50 -6.03
N ASN A 580 -0.30 -3.57 -6.01
CA ASN A 580 0.66 -3.92 -7.06
C ASN A 580 1.70 -2.81 -7.35
N VAL A 581 2.22 -2.17 -6.30
CA VAL A 581 3.19 -1.08 -6.43
C VAL A 581 4.58 -1.61 -6.79
N GLY A 582 5.07 -1.20 -7.95
CA GLY A 582 6.43 -1.45 -8.44
C GLY A 582 7.48 -0.46 -7.90
N GLY A 583 8.72 -0.59 -8.38
CA GLY A 583 9.83 0.31 -8.07
C GLY A 583 10.49 0.08 -6.71
N THR A 584 11.78 0.39 -6.63
CA THR A 584 12.64 0.17 -5.44
C THR A 584 12.42 1.27 -4.40
N ASN A 585 12.30 2.53 -4.83
CA ASN A 585 12.15 3.64 -3.87
C ASN A 585 10.69 4.03 -3.62
N SER A 586 9.73 3.59 -4.46
CA SER A 586 8.33 4.00 -4.43
C SER A 586 7.63 3.85 -3.08
N LYS A 587 6.64 4.71 -2.83
CA LYS A 587 5.77 4.70 -1.64
C LYS A 587 4.29 4.73 -2.04
N ALA A 588 3.42 4.14 -1.24
CA ALA A 588 1.97 4.20 -1.46
C ALA A 588 1.41 5.60 -1.17
N LEU A 589 1.96 6.26 -0.15
CA LEU A 589 1.59 7.60 0.28
C LEU A 589 2.84 8.34 0.78
N GLU A 590 3.02 9.57 0.31
CA GLU A 590 3.91 10.57 0.87
C GLU A 590 3.07 11.76 1.32
N LEU A 591 3.13 12.08 2.60
CA LEU A 591 2.25 13.08 3.19
C LEU A 591 3.03 14.15 3.94
N LYS A 592 2.80 15.39 3.54
CA LYS A 592 3.01 16.63 4.29
C LYS A 592 1.65 17.31 4.43
N SER A 593 1.27 17.73 5.63
CA SER A 593 -0.07 18.22 5.96
C SER A 593 -0.07 19.01 7.27
N ASN A 594 -1.11 19.83 7.49
CA ASN A 594 -1.39 20.42 8.79
C ASN A 594 -2.10 19.41 9.71
N HIS A 595 -3.09 18.72 9.16
CA HIS A 595 -3.85 17.67 9.83
C HIS A 595 -4.18 16.57 8.82
N ALA A 596 -4.20 15.32 9.28
CA ALA A 596 -4.61 14.21 8.44
C ALA A 596 -5.22 13.06 9.23
N ILE A 597 -6.23 12.43 8.64
CA ILE A 597 -6.84 11.18 9.08
C ILE A 597 -6.60 10.14 7.99
N ILE A 598 -5.88 9.07 8.32
CA ILE A 598 -5.58 7.95 7.44
C ILE A 598 -6.24 6.71 8.05
N ARG A 599 -7.36 6.25 7.47
CA ARG A 599 -8.19 5.23 8.09
C ARG A 599 -8.65 4.11 7.16
N ASN A 600 -8.57 2.87 7.63
CA ASN A 600 -9.10 1.69 6.94
C ASN A 600 -8.63 1.54 5.47
N ASN A 601 -7.40 1.96 5.17
CA ASN A 601 -6.82 1.79 3.84
C ASN A 601 -6.08 0.45 3.73
N THR A 602 -5.93 -0.06 2.51
CA THR A 602 -5.06 -1.19 2.18
C THR A 602 -3.92 -0.72 1.30
N PHE A 603 -2.68 -0.77 1.80
CA PHE A 603 -1.47 -0.37 1.09
C PHE A 603 -0.51 -1.55 0.95
N THR A 604 -0.06 -1.82 -0.28
CA THR A 604 0.92 -2.89 -0.60
C THR A 604 2.38 -2.41 -0.65
N ARG A 605 2.63 -1.18 -0.17
CA ARG A 605 3.92 -0.49 -0.11
C ARG A 605 3.92 0.42 1.11
N ALA A 606 5.10 0.79 1.61
CA ALA A 606 5.22 1.70 2.74
C ALA A 606 4.60 3.08 2.49
N ILE A 607 4.24 3.76 3.58
CA ILE A 607 3.84 5.16 3.60
C ILE A 607 4.88 6.01 4.34
N SER A 608 5.01 7.29 3.98
CA SER A 608 5.93 8.25 4.58
C SER A 608 5.18 9.48 5.09
N LEU A 609 5.43 9.84 6.35
CA LEU A 609 4.75 10.90 7.08
C LEU A 609 5.79 11.88 7.66
N THR A 610 5.86 13.10 7.12
CA THR A 610 6.78 14.16 7.62
C THR A 610 5.99 15.25 8.35
N ILE A 611 5.14 14.84 9.30
CA ILE A 611 4.04 15.67 9.83
C ILE A 611 3.79 15.42 11.32
N ASN A 612 3.01 16.32 11.91
CA ASN A 612 2.56 16.26 13.30
C ASN A 612 1.04 16.07 13.38
N ASN A 613 0.54 15.65 14.54
CA ASN A 613 -0.90 15.60 14.85
C ASN A 613 -1.75 14.78 13.85
N THR A 614 -1.20 13.68 13.32
CA THR A 614 -1.88 12.78 12.37
C THR A 614 -2.45 11.56 13.04
N GLN A 615 -3.61 11.09 12.56
CA GLN A 615 -4.22 9.83 12.99
C GLN A 615 -4.08 8.77 11.90
N VAL A 616 -3.46 7.63 12.24
CA VAL A 616 -3.30 6.46 11.37
C VAL A 616 -3.97 5.27 12.05
N LEU A 617 -5.16 4.91 11.60
CA LEU A 617 -6.07 4.00 12.30
C LEU A 617 -6.55 2.88 11.39
N GLU A 618 -6.56 1.63 11.87
CA GLU A 618 -7.24 0.50 11.21
C GLU A 618 -6.75 0.20 9.77
N ASN A 619 -5.57 0.67 9.37
CA ASN A 619 -5.04 0.44 8.03
C ASN A 619 -4.38 -0.94 7.93
N ASN A 620 -4.41 -1.55 6.76
CA ASN A 620 -3.61 -2.71 6.41
C ASN A 620 -2.46 -2.30 5.49
N ILE A 621 -1.25 -2.21 6.04
CA ILE A 621 -0.03 -1.83 5.32
C ILE A 621 0.90 -3.04 5.31
N THR A 622 0.99 -3.70 4.15
CA THR A 622 1.82 -4.88 3.96
C THR A 622 2.81 -4.65 2.83
N THR A 623 4.11 -4.71 3.11
CA THR A 623 5.16 -4.53 2.10
C THR A 623 6.25 -5.58 2.27
N THR A 624 6.77 -6.07 1.14
CA THR A 624 7.88 -7.05 1.10
C THR A 624 9.19 -6.44 0.62
N LYS A 625 9.21 -5.15 0.27
CA LYS A 625 10.42 -4.46 -0.22
C LYS A 625 10.74 -3.16 0.52
N ASP A 626 10.10 -2.87 1.64
CA ASP A 626 10.49 -1.76 2.52
C ASP A 626 10.76 -2.32 3.91
N ASP A 627 11.80 -1.81 4.57
CA ASP A 627 12.14 -2.23 5.93
C ASP A 627 11.08 -1.84 6.96
N TYR A 628 10.34 -0.75 6.71
CA TYR A 628 9.26 -0.27 7.58
C TYR A 628 7.97 -0.13 6.78
N ALA A 629 6.83 -0.38 7.44
CA ALA A 629 5.51 -0.15 6.86
C ALA A 629 5.16 1.35 6.89
N ILE A 630 5.57 2.05 7.96
CA ILE A 630 5.39 3.49 8.13
C ILE A 630 6.74 4.11 8.43
N VAL A 631 7.10 5.12 7.65
CA VAL A 631 8.29 5.95 7.85
C VAL A 631 7.86 7.32 8.38
N LEU A 632 8.36 7.69 9.55
CA LEU A 632 8.17 8.99 10.16
C LEU A 632 9.39 9.88 9.88
N GLY A 633 9.15 11.14 9.52
CA GLY A 633 10.21 12.14 9.42
C GLY A 633 10.79 12.50 10.79
N GLU A 634 12.05 12.95 10.83
CA GLU A 634 12.79 13.23 12.07
C GLU A 634 12.10 14.21 13.03
N SER A 635 11.29 15.13 12.50
CA SER A 635 10.56 16.12 13.30
C SER A 635 9.12 15.72 13.65
N ALA A 636 8.68 14.52 13.27
CA ALA A 636 7.30 14.06 13.43
C ALA A 636 6.96 13.81 14.91
N LYS A 637 5.92 14.48 15.41
CA LYS A 637 5.44 14.40 16.81
C LYS A 637 3.92 14.43 16.90
N ASN A 638 3.38 13.95 18.01
CA ASN A 638 1.94 13.89 18.32
C ASN A 638 1.12 13.08 17.31
N ASN A 639 1.73 12.14 16.60
CA ASN A 639 0.99 11.24 15.71
C ASN A 639 0.45 10.05 16.50
N THR A 640 -0.77 9.63 16.18
CA THR A 640 -1.45 8.47 16.78
C THR A 640 -1.56 7.37 15.73
N ILE A 641 -0.79 6.29 15.92
CA ILE A 641 -0.70 5.14 15.01
C ILE A 641 -1.13 3.91 15.79
N ILE A 642 -2.40 3.56 15.69
CA ILE A 642 -2.99 2.49 16.50
C ILE A 642 -3.89 1.59 15.67
N THR A 643 -4.07 0.35 16.13
CA THR A 643 -5.01 -0.65 15.57
C THR A 643 -4.81 -0.98 14.08
N ASN A 644 -3.64 -0.67 13.51
CA ASN A 644 -3.30 -1.02 12.14
C ASN A 644 -2.79 -2.46 12.06
N HIS A 645 -2.85 -3.06 10.86
CA HIS A 645 -2.11 -4.27 10.51
C HIS A 645 -0.88 -3.87 9.70
N LEU A 646 0.31 -3.94 10.31
CA LEU A 646 1.58 -3.47 9.78
C LEU A 646 2.55 -4.64 9.60
N VAL A 647 2.95 -4.89 8.36
CA VAL A 647 3.93 -5.93 8.01
C VAL A 647 4.88 -5.35 6.98
N SER A 648 6.17 -5.31 7.30
CA SER A 648 7.24 -4.91 6.38
C SER A 648 8.13 -6.10 6.03
N SER A 649 9.19 -5.89 5.24
CA SER A 649 10.15 -6.96 4.94
C SER A 649 10.92 -7.43 6.16
N THR A 650 11.03 -6.56 7.18
CA THR A 650 11.96 -6.73 8.30
C THR A 650 11.24 -6.76 9.65
N TYR A 651 10.18 -5.97 9.81
CA TYR A 651 9.47 -5.73 11.06
C TYR A 651 7.95 -5.94 10.93
N GLN A 652 7.26 -6.06 12.06
CA GLN A 652 5.82 -6.29 12.14
C GLN A 652 5.22 -5.54 13.32
N GLY A 653 3.91 -5.29 13.29
CA GLY A 653 3.20 -4.60 14.37
C GLY A 653 3.77 -3.21 14.63
N ASP A 654 3.85 -2.81 15.90
CA ASP A 654 4.39 -1.51 16.32
C ASP A 654 5.84 -1.29 15.85
N GLY A 655 6.65 -2.35 15.80
CA GLY A 655 8.03 -2.30 15.33
C GLY A 655 8.19 -2.02 13.83
N ALA A 656 7.11 -2.11 13.05
CA ALA A 656 7.11 -1.75 11.62
C ALA A 656 6.98 -0.24 11.37
N VAL A 657 7.03 0.58 12.42
CA VAL A 657 7.11 2.03 12.37
C VAL A 657 8.52 2.47 12.76
N THR A 658 9.11 3.41 12.01
CA THR A 658 10.42 3.97 12.36
C THR A 658 10.36 4.71 13.70
N TYR A 659 11.37 4.52 14.55
CA TYR A 659 11.50 5.26 15.80
C TYR A 659 11.94 6.70 15.55
N VAL A 660 11.22 7.64 16.18
CA VAL A 660 11.58 9.06 16.28
C VAL A 660 11.39 9.45 17.75
N SER A 661 12.41 10.08 18.35
CA SER A 661 12.46 10.34 19.79
C SER A 661 11.28 11.19 20.27
N GLY A 662 10.43 10.60 21.13
CA GLY A 662 9.44 11.27 21.96
C GLY A 662 8.26 11.96 21.24
N LYS A 663 7.03 11.71 21.73
CA LYS A 663 5.72 12.34 21.41
C LYS A 663 4.82 11.66 20.38
N ASN A 664 5.15 10.49 19.82
CA ASN A 664 4.19 9.73 19.00
C ASN A 664 3.60 8.57 19.81
N THR A 665 2.32 8.26 19.58
CA THR A 665 1.61 7.13 20.19
C THR A 665 1.54 6.00 19.18
N ILE A 666 2.31 4.93 19.38
CA ILE A 666 2.38 3.77 18.48
C ILE A 666 2.09 2.53 19.31
N ILE A 667 0.84 2.08 19.32
CA ILE A 667 0.40 0.97 20.18
C ILE A 667 -0.70 0.14 19.49
N ASN A 668 -0.83 -1.12 19.88
CA ASN A 668 -1.90 -2.02 19.43
C ASN A 668 -1.93 -2.26 17.91
N ASN A 669 -0.80 -2.14 17.20
CA ASN A 669 -0.72 -2.55 15.81
C ASN A 669 -0.38 -4.06 15.71
N THR A 670 -0.99 -4.73 14.74
CA THR A 670 -0.90 -6.17 14.50
C THR A 670 0.02 -6.49 13.32
N PRO A 671 0.57 -7.72 13.22
CA PRO A 671 0.51 -8.78 14.22
C PRO A 671 1.36 -8.44 15.45
N LYS A 672 1.05 -9.08 16.58
CA LYS A 672 1.92 -9.02 17.77
C LYS A 672 3.28 -9.64 17.45
N VAL A 673 4.35 -9.00 17.90
CA VAL A 673 5.72 -9.43 17.63
C VAL A 673 6.10 -10.54 18.59
N ASN A 674 6.43 -11.74 18.07
CA ASN A 674 6.94 -12.84 18.90
C ASN A 674 8.47 -12.83 19.04
N ILE A 675 9.18 -12.24 18.05
CA ILE A 675 10.65 -12.21 17.99
C ILE A 675 11.12 -10.78 17.71
N ILE A 676 11.87 -10.19 18.63
CA ILE A 676 12.58 -8.92 18.45
C ILE A 676 13.92 -9.17 17.77
N ARG A 677 14.28 -8.34 16.78
CA ARG A 677 15.62 -8.33 16.16
C ARG A 677 16.37 -7.08 16.59
N LEU A 678 17.40 -7.27 17.42
CA LEU A 678 18.04 -6.19 18.16
C LEU A 678 19.46 -5.90 17.64
N ASN A 679 19.72 -4.63 17.34
CA ASN A 679 21.05 -4.04 17.18
C ASN A 679 21.05 -2.64 17.84
N ASP A 680 22.14 -1.90 17.73
CA ASP A 680 22.24 -0.56 18.31
C ASP A 680 21.20 0.43 17.75
N GLU A 681 20.86 0.34 16.45
CA GLU A 681 19.90 1.23 15.78
C GLU A 681 18.45 0.92 16.17
N THR A 682 18.11 -0.36 16.34
CA THR A 682 16.76 -0.82 16.65
C THR A 682 16.46 -0.88 18.15
N PHE A 683 17.46 -0.66 19.00
CA PHE A 683 17.33 -0.78 20.45
C PHE A 683 16.13 0.01 21.00
N TYR A 684 16.07 1.31 20.69
CA TYR A 684 15.03 2.21 21.20
C TYR A 684 13.65 2.03 20.55
N ILE A 685 13.51 1.14 19.56
CA ILE A 685 12.20 0.68 19.09
C ILE A 685 11.53 -0.11 20.22
N TYR A 686 12.29 -1.00 20.86
CA TYR A 686 11.76 -2.01 21.78
C TYR A 686 12.00 -1.68 23.27
N PHE A 687 13.04 -0.92 23.56
CA PHE A 687 13.42 -0.52 24.91
C PHE A 687 13.25 0.99 25.09
N ASP A 688 12.88 1.42 26.29
CA ASP A 688 12.88 2.83 26.66
C ASP A 688 14.31 3.35 26.92
N ASP A 689 14.43 4.65 27.23
CA ASP A 689 15.72 5.31 27.45
C ASP A 689 16.47 4.77 28.69
N ASP A 690 15.73 4.20 29.65
CA ASP A 690 16.25 3.55 30.85
C ASP A 690 16.59 2.06 30.62
N GLY A 691 16.30 1.55 29.41
CA GLY A 691 16.56 0.18 29.01
C GLY A 691 15.50 -0.83 29.45
N ASN A 692 14.30 -0.41 29.88
CA ASN A 692 13.18 -1.34 30.13
C ASN A 692 12.53 -1.76 28.82
N LEU A 693 12.19 -3.05 28.70
CA LEU A 693 11.35 -3.52 27.60
C LEU A 693 9.99 -2.81 27.68
N LYS A 694 9.58 -2.15 26.58
CA LYS A 694 8.34 -1.38 26.59
C LYS A 694 7.12 -2.30 26.76
N PRO A 695 6.06 -1.87 27.47
CA PRO A 695 4.88 -2.70 27.74
C PRO A 695 4.18 -3.26 26.50
N GLU A 696 4.27 -2.57 25.36
CA GLU A 696 3.70 -3.03 24.08
C GLU A 696 4.28 -4.38 23.62
N TYR A 697 5.48 -4.74 24.10
CA TYR A 697 6.21 -5.95 23.73
C TYR A 697 6.16 -7.04 24.81
N ALA A 698 5.18 -6.98 25.73
CA ALA A 698 5.03 -7.98 26.81
C ALA A 698 4.80 -9.42 26.31
N ASP A 699 4.26 -9.60 25.11
CA ASP A 699 4.02 -10.93 24.50
C ASP A 699 5.24 -11.49 23.73
N VAL A 700 6.35 -10.76 23.67
CA VAL A 700 7.57 -11.24 22.98
C VAL A 700 8.08 -12.48 23.70
N GLN A 701 8.55 -13.45 22.91
CA GLN A 701 9.11 -14.71 23.43
C GLN A 701 10.62 -14.80 23.22
N GLN A 702 11.16 -14.01 22.30
CA GLN A 702 12.57 -14.07 21.93
C GLN A 702 13.14 -12.71 21.53
N ILE A 703 14.35 -12.43 22.02
CA ILE A 703 15.25 -11.39 21.50
C ILE A 703 16.37 -12.08 20.71
N GLN A 704 16.49 -11.73 19.43
CA GLN A 704 17.57 -12.15 18.56
C GLN A 704 18.51 -10.96 18.33
N ILE A 705 19.72 -10.99 18.90
CA ILE A 705 20.77 -10.00 18.64
C ILE A 705 21.30 -10.22 17.22
N ILE A 706 21.12 -9.24 16.33
CA ILE A 706 21.48 -9.34 14.90
C ILE A 706 22.78 -8.61 14.54
N ALA A 707 23.23 -7.67 15.39
CA ALA A 707 24.53 -7.01 15.33
C ALA A 707 24.93 -6.53 16.74
N SER A 708 26.17 -6.05 16.91
CA SER A 708 26.69 -5.62 18.21
C SER A 708 25.82 -4.56 18.88
N LEU A 709 25.65 -4.69 20.19
CA LEU A 709 25.09 -3.66 21.07
C LEU A 709 26.23 -2.98 21.81
N ASN A 710 26.18 -1.65 21.95
CA ASN A 710 27.19 -0.88 22.65
C ASN A 710 26.56 0.03 23.71
N ASN A 711 27.02 -0.07 24.95
CA ASN A 711 26.58 0.76 26.08
C ASN A 711 25.05 0.68 26.30
N LYS A 712 24.50 -0.55 26.34
CA LYS A 712 23.06 -0.79 26.48
C LYS A 712 22.72 -1.56 27.75
N ILE A 713 21.56 -1.28 28.33
CA ILE A 713 21.01 -2.04 29.45
C ILE A 713 19.70 -2.67 28.97
N LEU A 714 19.58 -3.99 29.05
CA LEU A 714 18.37 -4.72 28.69
C LEU A 714 17.69 -5.16 29.99
N THR A 715 16.69 -4.41 30.42
CA THR A 715 15.91 -4.69 31.63
C THR A 715 14.62 -5.41 31.25
N ILE A 716 14.49 -6.67 31.69
CA ILE A 716 13.36 -7.55 31.41
C ILE A 716 12.43 -7.60 32.63
N ASN A 717 11.24 -7.02 32.47
CA ASN A 717 10.20 -6.94 33.49
C ASN A 717 8.97 -7.75 33.05
N ASN A 718 8.37 -8.51 33.96
CA ASN A 718 7.10 -9.25 33.77
C ASN A 718 6.99 -10.10 32.49
N SER A 719 8.10 -10.58 31.95
CA SER A 719 8.16 -11.32 30.67
C SER A 719 9.14 -12.49 30.75
N THR A 720 8.85 -13.58 30.03
CA THR A 720 9.76 -14.72 29.88
C THR A 720 10.40 -14.68 28.50
N LEU A 721 11.72 -14.46 28.45
CA LEU A 721 12.40 -14.20 27.17
C LEU A 721 13.57 -15.13 26.92
N ASN A 722 13.61 -15.68 25.71
CA ASN A 722 14.81 -16.31 25.17
C ASN A 722 15.69 -15.25 24.53
N ILE A 723 16.95 -15.13 24.94
CA ILE A 723 17.91 -14.18 24.36
C ILE A 723 19.02 -14.98 23.68
N ALA A 724 19.18 -14.79 22.38
CA ALA A 724 20.19 -15.44 21.57
C ALA A 724 20.74 -14.49 20.50
N GLN A 725 21.90 -14.80 19.94
CA GLN A 725 22.43 -14.06 18.79
C GLN A 725 22.17 -14.80 17.48
N LYS A 726 21.96 -14.05 16.39
CA LYS A 726 21.70 -14.60 15.05
C LYS A 726 22.87 -15.42 14.51
N THR A 727 24.10 -15.03 14.86
CA THR A 727 25.33 -15.72 14.46
C THR A 727 26.31 -15.71 15.62
N THR A 728 27.21 -16.71 15.67
CA THR A 728 28.23 -16.83 16.74
C THR A 728 29.37 -15.81 16.64
N ARG A 729 29.36 -14.94 15.62
CA ARG A 729 30.41 -13.93 15.36
C ARG A 729 30.12 -12.57 16.00
N ILE A 730 28.90 -12.35 16.48
CA ILE A 730 28.53 -11.07 17.10
C ILE A 730 29.16 -10.99 18.49
N ILE A 731 29.69 -9.82 18.84
CA ILE A 731 30.17 -9.50 20.19
C ILE A 731 29.57 -8.15 20.56
N SER A 732 28.84 -8.09 21.67
CA SER A 732 28.34 -6.82 22.23
C SER A 732 29.31 -6.30 23.28
N TYR A 733 29.33 -4.98 23.46
CA TYR A 733 30.25 -4.30 24.36
C TYR A 733 29.50 -3.44 25.37
N ASN A 734 29.98 -3.41 26.61
CA ASN A 734 29.38 -2.62 27.70
C ASN A 734 27.86 -2.79 27.75
N THR A 735 27.40 -4.03 27.67
CA THR A 735 25.98 -4.39 27.63
C THR A 735 25.64 -5.20 28.87
N THR A 736 24.59 -4.81 29.58
CA THR A 736 24.15 -5.50 30.80
C THR A 736 22.71 -5.96 30.65
N ILE A 737 22.43 -7.20 31.01
CA ILE A 737 21.07 -7.78 31.03
C ILE A 737 20.60 -7.84 32.48
N VAL A 738 19.45 -7.26 32.77
CA VAL A 738 18.88 -7.18 34.11
C VAL A 738 17.50 -7.80 34.11
N THR A 739 17.20 -8.66 35.08
CA THR A 739 15.82 -9.12 35.32
C THR A 739 15.23 -8.39 36.52
N LYS A 740 13.94 -8.02 36.48
CA LYS A 740 13.20 -7.48 37.64
C LYS A 740 11.76 -8.00 37.66
N GLU A 741 11.10 -7.80 38.80
CA GLU A 741 9.69 -8.13 39.02
C GLU A 741 9.40 -9.61 38.72
N ASN A 742 8.44 -9.94 37.84
CA ASN A 742 8.17 -11.32 37.44
C ASN A 742 8.90 -11.75 36.14
N GLY A 743 9.89 -10.98 35.68
CA GLY A 743 10.60 -11.28 34.44
C GLY A 743 11.73 -12.30 34.65
N TYR A 744 11.94 -13.22 33.71
CA TYR A 744 13.12 -14.10 33.71
C TYR A 744 13.58 -14.42 32.29
N VAL A 745 14.85 -14.78 32.14
CA VAL A 745 15.53 -14.92 30.85
C VAL A 745 16.19 -16.27 30.67
N ASN A 746 16.17 -16.75 29.43
CA ASN A 746 16.95 -17.89 28.95
C ASN A 746 17.99 -17.37 27.96
N ILE A 747 19.22 -17.19 28.42
CA ILE A 747 20.33 -16.67 27.63
C ILE A 747 21.12 -17.84 27.07
N THR A 748 21.27 -17.90 25.74
CA THR A 748 22.03 -18.97 25.09
C THR A 748 22.96 -18.44 24.00
N GLY A 749 24.24 -18.78 24.11
CA GLY A 749 25.21 -18.55 23.03
C GLY A 749 25.63 -17.09 22.85
N LEU A 750 25.42 -16.21 23.83
CA LEU A 750 25.78 -14.78 23.72
C LEU A 750 27.28 -14.56 23.91
N LYS A 751 27.81 -13.50 23.29
CA LYS A 751 29.17 -13.02 23.55
C LYS A 751 29.13 -11.55 23.95
N ILE A 752 29.57 -11.24 25.17
CA ILE A 752 29.56 -9.87 25.69
C ILE A 752 30.90 -9.56 26.35
N ASN A 753 31.44 -8.38 26.07
CA ASN A 753 32.67 -7.86 26.65
C ASN A 753 32.45 -6.48 27.29
N ASN A 754 32.46 -6.41 28.62
CA ASN A 754 32.25 -5.18 29.38
C ASN A 754 33.58 -4.68 29.95
N THR A 755 33.97 -3.46 29.59
CA THR A 755 35.16 -2.80 30.17
C THR A 755 34.79 -1.64 31.08
N ASN A 756 33.49 -1.38 31.24
CA ASN A 756 32.90 -0.30 32.03
C ASN A 756 32.65 -0.66 33.50
N GLN A 757 33.30 -1.72 34.01
CA GLN A 757 33.13 -2.24 35.37
C GLN A 757 31.69 -2.68 35.72
N GLN A 758 30.84 -2.94 34.71
CA GLN A 758 29.50 -3.49 34.94
C GLN A 758 29.49 -5.01 34.70
N PRO A 759 28.73 -5.79 35.50
CA PRO A 759 28.51 -7.20 35.21
C PRO A 759 27.78 -7.34 33.87
N VAL A 760 27.87 -8.52 33.26
CA VAL A 760 27.13 -8.80 32.02
C VAL A 760 25.67 -9.10 32.34
N VAL A 761 25.40 -9.81 33.44
CA VAL A 761 24.04 -10.18 33.84
C VAL A 761 23.80 -9.88 35.32
N ILE A 762 22.62 -9.36 35.64
CA ILE A 762 22.12 -9.17 36.99
C ILE A 762 20.75 -9.83 37.11
N PHE A 763 20.67 -10.90 37.91
CA PHE A 763 19.42 -11.57 38.23
C PHE A 763 18.83 -11.03 39.52
N ASN A 764 17.69 -10.33 39.41
CA ASN A 764 16.85 -9.97 40.56
C ASN A 764 15.57 -10.83 40.63
N THR A 765 15.49 -11.89 39.83
CA THR A 765 14.35 -12.82 39.79
C THR A 765 14.81 -14.28 39.78
N ASP A 766 13.89 -15.21 40.02
CA ASP A 766 14.14 -16.67 40.05
C ASP A 766 14.06 -17.31 38.64
N ASN A 767 14.54 -18.55 38.52
CA ASN A 767 14.37 -19.43 37.35
C ASN A 767 15.07 -18.98 36.05
N ASN A 768 16.12 -18.15 36.13
CA ASN A 768 16.86 -17.72 34.94
C ASN A 768 17.85 -18.79 34.46
N ILE A 769 18.16 -18.79 33.16
CA ILE A 769 19.06 -19.75 32.55
C ILE A 769 20.15 -19.04 31.74
N ILE A 770 21.41 -19.47 31.89
CA ILE A 770 22.53 -19.07 31.03
C ILE A 770 23.28 -20.31 30.57
N THR A 771 23.35 -20.53 29.26
CA THR A 771 24.13 -21.62 28.67
C THR A 771 24.96 -21.21 27.47
N LYS A 772 26.09 -21.89 27.25
CA LYS A 772 26.95 -21.78 26.06
C LYS A 772 27.40 -20.35 25.73
N SER A 773 27.42 -19.45 26.71
CA SER A 773 27.69 -18.03 26.51
C SER A 773 29.15 -17.69 26.89
N TYR A 774 29.70 -16.64 26.28
CA TYR A 774 31.02 -16.10 26.58
C TYR A 774 30.87 -14.69 27.16
N PHE A 775 31.11 -14.53 28.46
CA PHE A 775 31.03 -13.24 29.14
C PHE A 775 32.40 -12.87 29.67
N ASN A 776 32.87 -11.69 29.26
CA ASN A 776 34.08 -11.07 29.75
C ASN A 776 33.72 -9.73 30.38
N THR A 777 34.19 -9.45 31.60
CA THR A 777 34.00 -8.15 32.23
C THR A 777 35.17 -7.75 33.12
N THR A 778 35.36 -6.44 33.30
CA THR A 778 36.24 -5.86 34.33
C THR A 778 35.54 -5.63 35.67
N ASN A 779 34.30 -6.10 35.84
CA ASN A 779 33.64 -6.18 37.14
C ASN A 779 34.13 -7.41 37.93
N ASP A 780 33.95 -7.41 39.25
CA ASP A 780 34.26 -8.56 40.12
C ASP A 780 33.54 -9.85 39.70
N TYR A 781 32.33 -9.74 39.14
CA TYR A 781 31.51 -10.86 38.69
C TYR A 781 30.99 -10.66 37.26
N THR A 782 30.94 -11.74 36.48
CA THR A 782 30.24 -11.76 35.20
C THR A 782 28.71 -11.77 35.39
N VAL A 783 28.24 -12.50 36.41
CA VAL A 783 26.82 -12.65 36.75
C VAL A 783 26.63 -12.37 38.23
N ILE A 784 25.74 -11.43 38.54
CA ILE A 784 25.31 -11.12 39.92
C ILE A 784 23.93 -11.70 40.15
N ILE A 785 23.77 -12.47 41.22
CA ILE A 785 22.51 -13.10 41.65
C ILE A 785 22.08 -12.45 42.97
N ASN A 786 21.05 -11.61 42.93
CA ASN A 786 20.57 -10.86 44.09
C ASN A 786 19.51 -11.66 44.87
N GLN A 787 19.97 -12.64 45.67
CA GLN A 787 19.15 -13.46 46.57
C GLN A 787 18.03 -14.27 45.88
N THR A 788 18.24 -14.68 44.63
CA THR A 788 17.25 -15.45 43.86
C THR A 788 17.62 -16.93 43.77
N GLN A 789 16.62 -17.76 43.43
CA GLN A 789 16.70 -19.22 43.48
C GLN A 789 16.39 -19.86 42.13
N ASN A 790 16.76 -21.14 42.00
CA ASN A 790 16.48 -21.99 40.83
C ASN A 790 17.07 -21.47 39.51
N ASN A 791 18.08 -20.61 39.56
CA ASN A 791 18.80 -20.20 38.36
C ASN A 791 19.76 -21.32 37.93
N THR A 792 19.89 -21.52 36.62
CA THR A 792 20.78 -22.52 36.01
C THR A 792 21.82 -21.85 35.13
N ILE A 793 23.08 -21.95 35.53
CA ILE A 793 24.23 -21.32 34.88
C ILE A 793 25.26 -22.40 34.60
N GLU A 794 25.27 -22.92 33.37
CA GLU A 794 26.10 -24.06 33.01
C GLU A 794 26.73 -23.97 31.62
N ASN A 795 27.89 -24.61 31.47
CA ASN A 795 28.58 -24.75 30.18
C ASN A 795 28.92 -23.40 29.50
N ASN A 796 29.23 -22.37 30.28
CA ASN A 796 29.62 -21.05 29.79
C ASN A 796 31.13 -20.84 29.82
N ASN A 797 31.59 -19.71 29.27
CA ASN A 797 32.95 -19.21 29.42
C ASN A 797 32.90 -17.82 30.05
N PHE A 798 33.21 -17.74 31.34
CA PHE A 798 33.07 -16.54 32.16
C PHE A 798 34.43 -16.09 32.68
N ILE A 799 34.75 -14.83 32.40
CA ILE A 799 35.96 -14.15 32.83
C ILE A 799 35.53 -12.81 33.41
N ALA A 800 35.55 -12.70 34.74
CA ALA A 800 35.43 -11.43 35.44
C ALA A 800 36.83 -10.79 35.60
N ASP A 801 36.97 -9.73 36.40
CA ASP A 801 38.28 -9.08 36.61
C ASP A 801 39.30 -10.08 37.18
N LEU A 802 38.98 -10.66 38.33
CA LEU A 802 39.80 -11.69 38.98
C LEU A 802 39.17 -13.09 38.93
N LEU A 803 37.84 -13.20 38.99
CA LEU A 803 37.15 -14.49 39.10
C LEU A 803 36.87 -15.09 37.71
N VAL A 804 36.85 -16.42 37.62
CA VAL A 804 36.62 -17.13 36.35
C VAL A 804 35.77 -18.38 36.54
N GLY A 805 35.15 -18.86 35.45
CA GLY A 805 34.32 -20.06 35.49
C GLY A 805 33.18 -19.92 36.49
N ASP A 806 32.97 -20.93 37.33
CA ASP A 806 31.90 -20.94 38.33
C ASP A 806 32.08 -19.81 39.38
N GLU A 807 33.32 -19.45 39.73
CA GLU A 807 33.61 -18.39 40.71
C GLU A 807 33.28 -16.98 40.18
N ALA A 808 33.18 -16.80 38.86
CA ALA A 808 32.81 -15.53 38.25
C ALA A 808 31.32 -15.16 38.44
N THR A 809 30.63 -15.87 39.31
CA THR A 809 29.22 -15.67 39.67
C THR A 809 29.10 -15.55 41.19
N THR A 810 28.19 -14.71 41.67
CA THR A 810 28.05 -14.50 43.12
C THR A 810 27.57 -15.77 43.84
N PRO A 811 28.14 -16.12 45.01
CA PRO A 811 27.81 -17.36 45.72
C PRO A 811 26.44 -17.27 46.41
N VAL A 812 25.48 -18.10 46.00
CA VAL A 812 24.14 -18.16 46.64
C VAL A 812 23.58 -19.60 46.63
N ASN A 813 23.02 -20.02 47.77
CA ASN A 813 22.42 -21.36 47.95
C ASN A 813 21.14 -21.52 47.09
N ASN A 814 20.85 -22.75 46.64
CA ASN A 814 19.71 -23.15 45.79
C ASN A 814 19.76 -22.70 44.30
N ASN A 815 20.96 -22.52 43.73
CA ASN A 815 21.18 -22.32 42.29
C ASN A 815 22.10 -23.41 41.72
N ILE A 816 21.99 -23.71 40.42
CA ILE A 816 22.87 -24.64 39.71
C ILE A 816 23.93 -23.82 38.97
N ILE A 817 25.16 -23.87 39.47
CA ILE A 817 26.33 -23.20 38.88
C ILE A 817 27.40 -24.26 38.71
N ASN A 818 27.56 -24.78 37.49
CA ASN A 818 28.53 -25.84 37.24
C ASN A 818 29.10 -25.80 35.81
N SER A 819 30.23 -26.48 35.63
CA SER A 819 30.80 -26.73 34.30
C SER A 819 31.10 -25.45 33.51
N ASN A 820 31.23 -24.29 34.17
CA ASN A 820 31.61 -23.05 33.50
C ASN A 820 33.13 -22.96 33.42
N ASN A 821 33.61 -22.65 32.22
CA ASN A 821 35.00 -22.46 31.91
C ASN A 821 35.40 -20.98 32.09
N PRO A 822 36.69 -20.70 32.20
CA PRO A 822 37.78 -21.65 32.41
C PRO A 822 37.84 -22.16 33.86
N THR A 823 38.43 -23.33 34.08
CA THR A 823 38.50 -24.00 35.40
C THR A 823 39.77 -23.66 36.21
N TYR A 824 40.66 -22.81 35.70
CA TYR A 824 41.80 -22.34 36.49
C TYR A 824 41.35 -21.40 37.61
N GLN A 825 42.19 -21.18 38.62
CA GLN A 825 41.95 -20.22 39.68
C GLN A 825 43.02 -19.13 39.66
N ASN A 826 42.57 -17.88 39.76
CA ASN A 826 43.44 -16.71 39.84
C ASN A 826 43.74 -16.39 41.31
N TYR A 827 44.99 -16.04 41.59
CA TYR A 827 45.46 -15.57 42.88
C TYR A 827 46.11 -14.20 42.69
N LEU A 828 45.48 -13.15 43.22
CA LEU A 828 46.02 -11.80 43.17
C LEU A 828 47.18 -11.68 44.17
N ILE A 829 48.39 -11.45 43.64
CA ILE A 829 49.60 -11.27 44.43
C ILE A 829 50.00 -9.79 44.37
N ILE A 830 49.73 -9.10 45.47
CA ILE A 830 50.14 -7.71 45.76
C ILE A 830 50.88 -7.70 47.09
N ASP A 831 51.54 -6.58 47.44
CA ASP A 831 52.31 -6.50 48.67
C ASP A 831 51.49 -6.88 49.92
N GLU A 832 50.19 -6.54 49.94
CA GLU A 832 49.26 -6.83 51.03
C GLU A 832 48.84 -8.31 51.11
N THR A 833 48.69 -8.98 49.97
CA THR A 833 48.23 -10.39 49.92
C THR A 833 49.37 -11.38 49.84
N TYR A 834 50.61 -10.93 49.61
CA TYR A 834 51.77 -11.78 49.38
C TYR A 834 51.95 -12.86 50.46
N ASN A 835 51.90 -12.47 51.74
CA ASN A 835 52.10 -13.39 52.86
C ASN A 835 50.95 -14.41 53.05
N GLN A 836 49.84 -14.28 52.33
CA GLN A 836 48.79 -15.30 52.29
C GLN A 836 49.20 -16.50 51.43
N PHE A 837 50.01 -16.27 50.40
CA PHE A 837 50.40 -17.28 49.41
C PHE A 837 51.88 -17.68 49.46
N PHE A 838 52.70 -16.89 50.15
CA PHE A 838 54.13 -17.11 50.28
C PHE A 838 54.58 -17.01 51.75
N GLU A 839 55.61 -17.76 52.10
CA GLU A 839 56.34 -17.64 53.37
C GLU A 839 57.26 -16.40 53.36
N ASN A 840 57.76 -16.02 54.54
CA ASN A 840 58.65 -14.86 54.68
C ASN A 840 59.95 -14.98 53.86
N ASP A 841 60.40 -16.20 53.58
CA ASP A 841 61.57 -16.48 52.74
C ASP A 841 61.24 -16.49 51.23
N GLY A 842 59.97 -16.36 50.87
CA GLY A 842 59.47 -16.38 49.50
C GLY A 842 58.98 -17.73 49.00
N THR A 843 59.00 -18.79 49.81
CA THR A 843 58.50 -20.12 49.44
C THR A 843 56.98 -20.10 49.26
N ILE A 844 56.46 -20.64 48.15
CA ILE A 844 55.00 -20.74 47.93
C ILE A 844 54.33 -21.69 48.94
N LYS A 845 53.25 -21.23 49.56
CA LYS A 845 52.41 -22.02 50.49
C LYS A 845 51.49 -22.93 49.69
N THR A 846 51.82 -24.22 49.59
CA THR A 846 51.01 -25.17 48.82
C THR A 846 49.62 -25.41 49.42
N THR A 847 49.48 -25.26 50.74
CA THR A 847 48.22 -25.45 51.48
C THR A 847 47.18 -24.35 51.25
N THR A 848 47.58 -23.19 50.70
CA THR A 848 46.66 -22.08 50.40
C THR A 848 46.20 -22.05 48.95
N LEU A 849 46.63 -23.03 48.14
CA LEU A 849 46.29 -23.18 46.74
C LEU A 849 45.31 -24.34 46.55
N ASN A 850 44.44 -24.23 45.55
CA ASN A 850 43.50 -25.29 45.22
C ASN A 850 44.25 -26.48 44.60
N GLU A 851 44.12 -27.67 45.19
CA GLU A 851 44.88 -28.85 44.81
C GLU A 851 44.54 -29.39 43.41
N THR A 852 43.34 -29.09 42.90
CA THR A 852 42.78 -29.69 41.67
C THR A 852 42.74 -28.75 40.47
N ARG A 853 42.69 -27.43 40.70
CA ARG A 853 42.54 -26.42 39.64
C ARG A 853 43.87 -25.80 39.24
N ASP A 854 44.06 -25.58 37.94
CA ASP A 854 45.24 -24.88 37.41
C ASP A 854 45.45 -23.53 38.11
N ILE A 855 46.69 -23.24 38.50
CA ILE A 855 47.02 -22.03 39.27
C ILE A 855 47.44 -20.92 38.31
N ARG A 856 46.83 -19.75 38.47
CA ARG A 856 47.28 -18.50 37.85
C ARG A 856 47.64 -17.46 38.91
N LEU A 857 48.89 -17.04 38.94
CA LEU A 857 49.32 -15.92 39.77
C LEU A 857 49.17 -14.63 38.97
N ILE A 858 48.36 -13.72 39.50
CA ILE A 858 48.05 -12.42 38.90
C ILE A 858 48.82 -11.37 39.69
N LEU A 859 49.93 -10.87 39.16
CA LEU A 859 50.84 -9.96 39.88
C LEU A 859 50.39 -8.51 39.69
N GLY A 860 50.02 -7.84 40.79
CA GLY A 860 49.65 -6.43 40.79
C GLY A 860 50.82 -5.53 41.19
N ASN A 861 50.53 -4.55 42.05
CA ASN A 861 51.56 -3.72 42.68
C ASN A 861 52.34 -4.57 43.70
N LEU A 862 53.48 -5.11 43.26
CA LEU A 862 54.32 -6.00 44.05
C LEU A 862 55.76 -5.49 44.02
N ASN A 863 56.36 -5.31 45.20
CA ASN A 863 57.66 -4.67 45.34
C ASN A 863 58.58 -5.43 46.30
N ASN A 864 59.84 -5.62 45.88
CA ASN A 864 60.91 -6.20 46.70
C ASN A 864 60.57 -7.60 47.25
N LYS A 865 59.96 -8.48 46.43
CA LYS A 865 59.57 -9.84 46.81
C LYS A 865 60.29 -10.92 45.99
N THR A 866 60.38 -12.12 46.56
CA THR A 866 60.94 -13.31 45.88
C THR A 866 59.87 -14.38 45.79
N LEU A 867 59.44 -14.77 44.59
CA LEU A 867 58.48 -15.86 44.41
C LEU A 867 59.25 -17.16 44.18
N LEU A 868 59.47 -17.95 45.23
CA LEU A 868 60.09 -19.27 45.15
C LEU A 868 59.00 -20.34 44.94
N LEU A 869 58.91 -20.82 43.70
CA LEU A 869 57.91 -21.77 43.23
C LEU A 869 58.45 -23.21 43.27
N ASN A 870 57.96 -23.97 44.24
CA ASN A 870 58.40 -25.35 44.52
C ASN A 870 57.21 -26.25 44.89
N ASN A 871 56.33 -26.53 43.92
CA ASN A 871 55.09 -27.28 44.14
C ASN A 871 54.81 -28.40 43.12
N ASN A 872 55.74 -28.74 42.23
CA ASN A 872 55.56 -29.76 41.18
C ASN A 872 54.38 -29.51 40.20
N ARG A 873 53.85 -28.29 40.10
CA ARG A 873 52.73 -27.96 39.21
C ARG A 873 53.15 -27.04 38.06
N THR A 874 52.25 -26.83 37.11
CA THR A 874 52.38 -25.75 36.13
C THR A 874 51.64 -24.52 36.64
N ILE A 875 52.33 -23.39 36.78
CA ILE A 875 51.74 -22.11 37.20
C ILE A 875 51.78 -21.15 36.03
N THR A 876 50.64 -20.53 35.70
CA THR A 876 50.63 -19.40 34.78
C THR A 876 50.85 -18.10 35.55
N ILE A 877 51.77 -17.25 35.12
CA ILE A 877 52.01 -15.95 35.75
C ILE A 877 51.61 -14.86 34.76
N LYS A 878 50.75 -13.95 35.21
CA LYS A 878 50.27 -12.82 34.42
C LYS A 878 50.35 -11.53 35.21
N ARG A 879 50.48 -10.43 34.50
CA ARG A 879 50.37 -9.08 35.02
C ARG A 879 48.89 -8.76 35.29
N TYR A 880 48.62 -8.14 36.43
CA TYR A 880 47.34 -7.50 36.72
C TYR A 880 47.32 -6.11 36.08
N HIS A 881 46.30 -5.80 35.28
CA HIS A 881 46.16 -4.51 34.58
C HIS A 881 47.49 -4.03 33.96
N ASP A 882 47.90 -2.79 34.24
CA ASP A 882 49.12 -2.17 33.68
C ASP A 882 50.27 -2.03 34.69
N TYR A 883 50.25 -2.77 35.80
CA TYR A 883 51.28 -2.66 36.84
C TYR A 883 52.65 -3.15 36.37
N THR A 884 53.69 -2.37 36.65
CA THR A 884 55.10 -2.79 36.55
C THR A 884 55.56 -3.27 37.92
N GLN A 885 56.05 -4.51 38.00
CA GLN A 885 56.55 -5.09 39.24
C GLN A 885 58.01 -4.64 39.47
N ASN A 886 58.36 -4.26 40.70
CA ASN A 886 59.70 -3.73 40.98
C ASN A 886 60.48 -4.63 41.93
N ASN A 887 61.76 -4.87 41.61
CA ASN A 887 62.68 -5.64 42.45
C ASN A 887 62.14 -7.03 42.80
N ILE A 888 61.57 -7.72 41.80
CA ILE A 888 61.00 -9.06 41.93
C ILE A 888 61.98 -10.11 41.40
N THR A 889 62.15 -11.20 42.16
CA THR A 889 62.87 -12.40 41.71
C THR A 889 61.89 -13.57 41.68
N ILE A 890 61.71 -14.22 40.53
CA ILE A 890 60.89 -15.43 40.39
C ILE A 890 61.83 -16.62 40.23
N LYS A 891 61.81 -17.50 41.23
CA LYS A 891 62.67 -18.68 41.31
C LYS A 891 61.83 -19.95 41.17
N THR A 892 62.26 -20.90 40.36
CA THR A 892 61.58 -22.21 40.24
C THR A 892 62.54 -23.33 40.63
N GLU A 893 62.11 -24.27 41.46
CA GLU A 893 62.86 -25.50 41.75
C GLU A 893 62.30 -26.68 40.94
N ASN A 894 61.06 -27.08 41.20
CA ASN A 894 60.36 -28.17 40.50
C ASN A 894 59.03 -27.73 39.83
N THR A 895 58.64 -26.46 39.96
CA THR A 895 57.44 -25.89 39.33
C THR A 895 57.73 -25.44 37.91
N LYS A 896 56.89 -25.80 36.96
CA LYS A 896 56.92 -25.23 35.60
C LYS A 896 56.13 -23.92 35.57
N ILE A 897 56.66 -22.88 34.94
CA ILE A 897 55.96 -21.61 34.74
C ILE A 897 55.60 -21.37 33.28
N ASN A 898 54.41 -20.81 33.05
CA ASN A 898 53.99 -20.21 31.80
C ASN A 898 53.78 -18.71 32.04
N MET A 899 54.73 -17.89 31.60
CA MET A 899 54.73 -16.45 31.84
C MET A 899 54.55 -15.69 30.52
N THR A 900 53.59 -14.77 30.50
CA THR A 900 53.31 -13.95 29.31
C THR A 900 52.99 -12.50 29.66
N ASN A 901 53.47 -11.55 28.83
CA ASN A 901 53.18 -10.11 28.96
C ASN A 901 53.49 -9.52 30.36
N MET A 902 54.64 -9.86 30.92
CA MET A 902 55.11 -9.29 32.19
C MET A 902 56.01 -8.07 31.97
N SER A 903 56.04 -7.15 32.95
CA SER A 903 56.93 -5.98 32.97
C SER A 903 57.59 -5.89 34.35
N ILE A 904 58.88 -6.23 34.44
CA ILE A 904 59.60 -6.30 35.74
C ILE A 904 60.87 -5.44 35.70
N THR A 905 60.99 -4.50 36.66
CA THR A 905 62.17 -3.64 36.80
C THR A 905 62.95 -3.96 38.07
N ASN A 906 64.17 -4.48 37.95
CA ASN A 906 65.07 -4.71 39.08
C ASN A 906 66.21 -3.69 39.12
N THR A 907 66.20 -2.78 40.09
CA THR A 907 67.29 -1.83 40.37
C THR A 907 68.24 -2.34 41.45
N ASN A 908 67.86 -3.39 42.17
CA ASN A 908 68.61 -3.99 43.28
C ASN A 908 69.70 -4.99 42.87
N LYS A 909 70.01 -5.12 41.57
CA LYS A 909 70.98 -6.06 40.99
C LYS A 909 70.67 -7.55 41.20
N LYS A 910 69.47 -7.92 41.66
CA LYS A 910 69.03 -9.33 41.72
C LYS A 910 68.50 -9.80 40.36
N LEU A 911 68.67 -11.09 40.08
CA LEU A 911 68.08 -11.73 38.90
C LEU A 911 66.55 -11.62 38.93
N VAL A 912 65.94 -11.34 37.78
CA VAL A 912 64.47 -11.34 37.62
C VAL A 912 63.95 -12.78 37.61
N LEU A 913 64.64 -13.67 36.88
CA LEU A 913 64.29 -15.09 36.74
C LEU A 913 65.48 -15.97 37.14
N ASP A 914 65.24 -16.92 38.05
CA ASP A 914 66.19 -17.97 38.47
C ASP A 914 65.52 -19.34 38.30
N LEU A 915 65.64 -19.94 37.12
CA LEU A 915 64.79 -21.05 36.69
C LEU A 915 65.51 -22.40 36.69
N ASN A 916 65.39 -23.15 37.79
CA ASN A 916 66.00 -24.49 37.91
C ASN A 916 65.10 -25.64 37.43
N SER A 917 63.83 -25.39 37.12
CA SER A 917 62.90 -26.40 36.59
C SER A 917 62.96 -26.49 35.05
N LYS A 918 62.61 -27.65 34.47
CA LYS A 918 62.60 -27.85 33.01
C LYS A 918 61.24 -27.49 32.40
N GLY A 919 61.25 -26.98 31.17
CA GLY A 919 60.04 -26.80 30.35
C GLY A 919 59.25 -25.51 30.59
N ASN A 920 59.86 -24.50 31.21
CA ASN A 920 59.30 -23.16 31.39
C ASN A 920 59.04 -22.46 30.05
N ILE A 921 57.93 -21.74 29.95
CA ILE A 921 57.56 -20.95 28.77
C ILE A 921 57.53 -19.47 29.19
N ILE A 922 58.35 -18.64 28.55
CA ILE A 922 58.40 -17.19 28.76
C ILE A 922 58.22 -16.54 27.41
N ASP A 923 57.17 -15.74 27.26
CA ASP A 923 56.85 -15.07 26.01
C ASP A 923 56.44 -13.62 26.27
N LYS A 924 57.01 -12.66 25.52
CA LYS A 924 56.72 -11.21 25.64
C LYS A 924 56.84 -10.62 27.06
N THR A 925 57.83 -11.06 27.83
CA THR A 925 58.19 -10.45 29.13
C THR A 925 59.37 -9.50 28.94
N ILE A 926 59.24 -8.26 29.43
CA ILE A 926 60.29 -7.22 29.36
C ILE A 926 60.83 -6.95 30.76
#